data_AF-A0A438N2S2-F1
#
_entry.id   AF-A0A438N2S2-F1
#
_cell.length_a   1.000
_cell.length_b   1.000
_cell.length_c   1.000
_cell.angle_alpha   90.00
_cell.angle_beta   90.00
_cell.angle_gamma   90.00
#
_symmetry.space_group_name_H-M   'P 1'
#
loop_
_entity.id
_entity.type
_entity.pdbx_description
1 polymer ?
#
loop_
_entity_poly.entity_id
_entity_poly.type
_entity_poly.pdbx_seq_one_letter_code
_entity_poly.pdbx_strand_id
1 'polypeptide(L)'
;MSGYESLLVHRYNSWNVNGIGPLLQRHLSFHPSTSQSLSPLRLFLQRHQWPQFLCLQEVKIANNDIPTQQSLQSAANHGALSNDHTYTAYFSLPTDKHNATGFGGKVHGVATLVRDDTVPNVAMTWTPSWSLEGRLLIHEMTNGMVVINGYWVNGTSNPYRNPTSGAIQGTRHDYKREFHRRLLEHVVRFQTHSKHVVLVGDMNIARSRLDGHPNLRTTPIQHVKNRADFNDKFFNSEVGMRGVDVFRHVKGDQPKYTYHPRGKSWGHSCDRVDLIIVSKSMIDAVVDTDICDSAAERGHSDHVPLWSMPVAAFSNEPKTTIQQLPLEILDDIAQQVLDDGLRRIDTLIPFASTCRRLRESALPLLFRRVSHAVHHHNDDCAGGNLRRLVAHAHLLTSVQTLHITMPFERPSTVPQAHAHAHAVVPLVARQDDLELEPLRKALPMMHLLRCVRFECPADAAYRILLMLPRDRAYEIILDRICPSQTWPDPRLLVAKLPVMVSCHKLSVGMVGDCATADDVTTPLLHQALLRASAVHLPAEWVLGDGIDNTMHSTSPSMFGSDDSLEELFLHTRRCPRYRPIELHVTPSDFPWQRLRRLSLDLGGFLPEFWRYIGPRLTMLEALRIHGPVGSSYSLAHGDARHYTRRLANGNGEYVDGQPHGFDLTNLQNLRELEINGRNFSMPMSKLVGLGLRRLRLHSENVQLYAFQSRDQRSPGEIMEAARRAPDLEHLELDIGYIDNLWHPTAIPGVDVDVEQYSFLDAITRFRRLRFLRLFPPFVARGETFDYNRARLCVPVSDDQAIRLFEHLGKKCPRLQTLSIAAVPYAVRTHTMSWEVKRHGVHTVLTTRHRDKNYQHRQVWVGQRRLSSEIQRFTKRTPYLSESESWTLSDLEWEDRMRVA
;
A
#
# COMPACT_ATOMS: atom_id res chain seq x y z
N MET A 1 6.02 -13.52 36.23
CA MET A 1 7.18 -12.80 36.81
C MET A 1 8.45 -13.33 36.16
N SER A 2 9.48 -12.47 36.09
CA SER A 2 10.80 -12.61 35.46
C SER A 2 10.87 -12.47 33.94
N GLY A 3 11.45 -11.35 33.48
CA GLY A 3 11.85 -11.18 32.08
C GLY A 3 11.89 -9.74 31.54
N TYR A 4 11.59 -8.70 32.33
CA TYR A 4 11.90 -7.33 31.91
C TYR A 4 13.27 -6.95 32.46
N GLU A 5 14.31 -7.10 31.64
CA GLU A 5 15.55 -6.35 31.85
C GLU A 5 15.19 -4.88 31.97
N SER A 6 15.61 -4.25 33.07
CA SER A 6 15.37 -2.84 33.32
C SER A 6 16.02 -2.01 32.23
N LEU A 7 15.21 -1.48 31.31
CA LEU A 7 15.64 -0.49 30.34
C LEU A 7 16.33 0.67 31.10
N LEU A 8 17.64 0.82 30.94
CA LEU A 8 18.40 1.91 31.56
C LEU A 8 17.86 3.24 31.00
N VAL A 9 17.22 4.04 31.84
CA VAL A 9 16.78 5.40 31.46
C VAL A 9 17.90 6.36 31.84
N HIS A 10 18.40 7.12 30.87
CA HIS A 10 19.34 8.21 31.14
C HIS A 10 18.57 9.51 31.33
N ARG A 11 18.96 10.33 32.30
CA ARG A 11 18.45 11.67 32.56
C ARG A 11 19.56 12.69 32.28
N TYR A 12 19.26 13.61 31.38
CA TYR A 12 20.11 14.75 31.02
C TYR A 12 19.47 16.02 31.54
N ASN A 13 20.22 16.78 32.33
CA ASN A 13 19.84 18.11 32.76
C ASN A 13 20.73 19.14 32.10
N SER A 14 20.17 20.30 31.78
CA SER A 14 20.91 21.45 31.27
C SER A 14 20.54 22.71 32.01
N TRP A 15 21.53 23.54 32.30
CA TRP A 15 21.31 24.82 32.96
C TRP A 15 22.41 25.84 32.61
N ASN A 16 22.03 26.96 31.99
CA ASN A 16 22.88 28.14 31.98
C ASN A 16 22.88 28.76 33.39
N VAL A 17 24.03 28.70 34.06
CA VAL A 17 24.17 29.13 35.46
C VAL A 17 24.56 30.59 35.61
N ASN A 18 24.92 31.27 34.51
CA ASN A 18 25.35 32.67 34.51
C ASN A 18 26.40 32.98 35.61
N GLY A 19 27.43 32.14 35.68
CA GLY A 19 28.48 32.16 36.70
C GLY A 19 28.30 31.07 37.75
N ILE A 20 29.33 30.26 37.94
CA ILE A 20 29.26 29.08 38.81
C ILE A 20 29.34 29.40 40.31
N GLY A 21 29.91 30.56 40.67
CA GLY A 21 30.27 30.91 42.05
C GLY A 21 29.16 30.65 43.11
N PRO A 22 27.91 31.11 42.91
CA PRO A 22 26.83 30.88 43.86
C PRO A 22 26.53 29.41 44.13
N LEU A 23 26.80 28.50 43.19
CA LEU A 23 26.59 27.06 43.35
C LEU A 23 27.69 26.37 44.15
N LEU A 24 28.84 27.03 44.34
CA LEU A 24 30.01 26.50 45.05
C LEU A 24 30.01 26.88 46.55
N GLN A 25 29.23 27.90 46.93
CA GLN A 25 29.22 28.43 48.29
C GLN A 25 28.66 27.39 49.28
N ARG A 26 29.25 27.33 50.48
CA ARG A 26 28.69 26.58 51.61
C ARG A 26 27.80 27.52 52.42
N HIS A 27 26.66 27.04 52.89
CA HIS A 27 25.82 27.84 53.77
C HIS A 27 26.53 27.95 55.13
N LEU A 28 26.86 29.17 55.56
CA LEU A 28 27.37 29.41 56.91
C LEU A 28 26.19 29.26 57.88
N SER A 29 26.14 28.16 58.64
CA SER A 29 25.17 27.97 59.71
C SER A 29 25.72 28.51 61.03
N PHE A 30 25.08 29.54 61.60
CA PHE A 30 25.40 30.08 62.94
C PHE A 30 24.79 29.26 64.09
N HIS A 31 24.24 28.06 63.80
CA HIS A 31 23.70 27.13 64.80
C HIS A 31 24.58 25.87 64.88
N PRO A 32 25.01 25.46 66.09
CA PRO A 32 25.77 24.24 66.30
C PRO A 32 24.79 23.05 66.30
N SER A 33 24.42 22.58 65.12
CA SER A 33 23.72 21.30 64.95
C SER A 33 24.29 20.56 63.75
N THR A 34 24.52 19.28 63.95
CA THR A 34 25.43 18.34 63.26
C THR A 34 25.08 17.93 61.82
N SER A 35 24.40 18.76 61.03
CA SER A 35 24.19 18.50 59.61
C SER A 35 25.24 19.23 58.75
N GLN A 36 26.11 18.48 58.07
CA GLN A 36 27.02 19.04 57.08
C GLN A 36 26.21 19.83 56.03
N SER A 37 26.39 21.16 55.97
CA SER A 37 25.72 22.00 54.99
C SER A 37 26.15 21.60 53.58
N LEU A 38 25.25 20.98 52.82
CA LEU A 38 25.45 20.66 51.42
C LEU A 38 25.53 21.94 50.57
N SER A 39 26.32 21.89 49.51
CA SER A 39 26.37 22.99 48.54
C SER A 39 25.02 23.14 47.80
N PRO A 40 24.67 24.34 47.31
CA PRO A 40 23.51 24.51 46.44
C PRO A 40 23.53 23.59 45.21
N LEU A 41 24.72 23.30 44.66
CA LEU A 41 24.89 22.34 43.56
C LEU A 41 24.50 20.92 43.97
N ARG A 42 24.93 20.44 45.14
CA ARG A 42 24.58 19.10 45.61
C ARG A 42 23.08 18.98 45.88
N LEU A 43 22.49 20.01 46.49
CA LEU A 43 21.04 20.09 46.71
C LEU A 43 20.27 20.13 45.38
N PHE A 44 20.83 20.75 44.35
CA PHE A 44 20.28 20.70 42.99
C PHE A 44 20.33 19.28 42.42
N LEU A 45 21.49 18.61 42.48
CA LEU A 45 21.62 17.22 42.00
C LEU A 45 20.63 16.28 42.70
N GLN A 46 20.47 16.43 44.01
CA GLN A 46 19.53 15.63 44.81
C GLN A 46 18.06 15.86 44.39
N ARG A 47 17.60 17.11 44.31
CA ARG A 47 16.19 17.41 43.94
C ARG A 47 15.86 17.02 42.51
N HIS A 48 16.87 17.01 41.63
CA HIS A 48 16.74 16.65 40.21
C HIS A 48 17.01 15.16 39.94
N GLN A 49 16.98 14.33 40.98
CA GLN A 49 17.08 12.87 40.91
C GLN A 49 18.41 12.37 40.31
N TRP A 50 19.52 13.01 40.68
CA TRP A 50 20.87 12.55 40.35
C TRP A 50 21.07 12.25 38.85
N PRO A 51 20.93 13.27 37.97
CA PRO A 51 21.01 13.06 36.53
C PRO A 51 22.36 12.42 36.13
N GLN A 52 22.38 11.60 35.09
CA GLN A 52 23.63 11.00 34.59
C GLN A 52 24.54 12.07 33.98
N PHE A 53 23.95 13.09 33.36
CA PHE A 53 24.64 14.25 32.83
C PHE A 53 23.99 15.53 33.33
N LEU A 54 24.76 16.40 33.96
CA LEU A 54 24.39 17.79 34.20
C LEU A 54 25.28 18.71 33.36
N CYS A 55 24.69 19.28 32.32
CA CYS A 55 25.32 20.20 31.38
C CYS A 55 25.16 21.65 31.86
N LEU A 56 26.26 22.29 32.23
CA LEU A 56 26.30 23.66 32.72
C LEU A 56 26.87 24.61 31.67
N GLN A 57 26.17 25.71 31.41
CA GLN A 57 26.61 26.76 30.49
C GLN A 57 26.92 28.05 31.23
N GLU A 58 27.78 28.88 30.61
CA GLU A 58 28.21 30.18 31.13
C GLU A 58 28.78 30.07 32.55
N VAL A 59 29.66 29.08 32.79
CA VAL A 59 30.23 28.82 34.11
C VAL A 59 31.15 29.95 34.60
N LYS A 60 31.68 30.77 33.67
CA LYS A 60 32.56 31.92 33.92
C LYS A 60 33.82 31.57 34.71
N ILE A 61 34.40 30.43 34.38
CA ILE A 61 35.68 29.97 34.93
C ILE A 61 36.77 30.25 33.89
N ALA A 62 37.87 30.88 34.31
CA ALA A 62 39.03 31.07 33.45
C ALA A 62 39.81 29.74 33.32
N ASN A 63 40.43 29.49 32.17
CA ASN A 63 41.13 28.22 31.92
C ASN A 63 42.25 27.93 32.95
N ASN A 64 42.89 28.97 33.50
CA ASN A 64 43.92 28.88 34.52
C ASN A 64 43.38 28.89 35.97
N ASP A 65 42.07 29.00 36.18
CA ASP A 65 41.44 29.01 37.51
C ASP A 65 41.19 27.57 37.99
N ILE A 66 42.29 26.84 38.22
CA ILE A 66 42.28 25.45 38.71
C ILE A 66 41.53 25.31 40.06
N PRO A 67 41.68 26.24 41.03
CA PRO A 67 40.95 26.14 42.29
C PRO A 67 39.43 26.14 42.11
N THR A 68 38.89 26.98 41.21
CA THR A 68 37.43 27.00 40.95
C THR A 68 36.97 25.74 40.22
N GLN A 69 37.78 25.19 39.31
CA GLN A 69 37.48 23.91 38.65
C GLN A 69 37.40 22.76 39.67
N GLN A 70 38.36 22.66 40.59
CA GLN A 70 38.35 21.67 41.67
C GLN A 70 37.17 21.89 42.63
N SER A 71 36.85 23.16 42.92
CA SER A 71 35.72 23.52 43.77
C SER A 71 34.38 23.10 43.16
N LEU A 72 34.23 23.09 41.84
CA LEU A 72 33.01 22.58 41.18
C LEU A 72 32.80 21.09 41.45
N GLN A 73 33.82 20.27 41.20
CA GLN A 73 33.73 18.83 41.48
C GLN A 73 33.55 18.56 42.98
N SER A 74 34.26 19.30 43.83
CA SER A 74 34.10 19.19 45.29
C SER A 74 32.68 19.57 45.71
N ALA A 75 32.10 20.66 45.19
CA ALA A 75 30.73 21.05 45.50
C ALA A 75 29.71 19.99 45.08
N ALA A 76 29.95 19.29 43.96
CA ALA A 76 29.10 18.21 43.49
C ALA A 76 29.19 16.94 44.36
N ASN A 77 30.31 16.68 45.05
CA ASN A 77 30.57 15.41 45.75
C ASN A 77 30.68 15.54 47.27
N HIS A 78 30.86 16.74 47.80
CA HIS A 78 31.06 16.97 49.22
C HIS A 78 29.78 16.62 50.01
N GLY A 79 29.95 15.86 51.10
CA GLY A 79 28.84 15.37 51.90
C GLY A 79 28.10 14.17 51.30
N ALA A 80 28.64 13.54 50.23
CA ALA A 80 28.09 12.30 49.70
C ALA A 80 28.17 11.17 50.74
N LEU A 81 27.03 10.52 50.99
CA LEU A 81 26.93 9.30 51.79
C LEU A 81 27.34 8.06 50.97
N SER A 82 27.44 6.88 51.61
CA SER A 82 27.90 5.64 50.93
C SER A 82 27.03 5.21 49.75
N ASN A 83 25.75 5.58 49.74
CA ASN A 83 24.78 5.20 48.70
C ASN A 83 24.45 6.35 47.74
N ASP A 84 25.12 7.49 47.92
CA ASP A 84 24.88 8.71 47.18
C ASP A 84 25.73 8.70 45.89
N HIS A 85 25.19 9.26 44.80
CA HIS A 85 25.93 9.30 43.54
C HIS A 85 27.02 10.38 43.57
N THR A 86 28.21 10.08 43.06
CA THR A 86 29.30 11.04 42.84
C THR A 86 29.47 11.37 41.37
N TYR A 87 30.20 12.45 41.08
CA TYR A 87 30.33 13.04 39.76
C TYR A 87 31.77 13.42 39.43
N THR A 88 32.13 13.23 38.17
CA THR A 88 33.36 13.72 37.56
C THR A 88 33.07 14.95 36.71
N ALA A 89 33.84 16.03 36.89
CA ALA A 89 33.64 17.28 36.15
C ALA A 89 34.57 17.37 34.92
N TYR A 90 33.98 17.68 33.77
CA TYR A 90 34.69 17.95 32.52
C TYR A 90 34.44 19.38 32.08
N PHE A 91 35.42 20.00 31.41
CA PHE A 91 35.41 21.44 31.12
C PHE A 91 35.79 21.75 29.67
N SER A 92 35.20 22.82 29.15
CA SER A 92 35.68 23.55 27.97
C SER A 92 35.66 25.03 28.33
N LEU A 93 36.84 25.59 28.59
CA LEU A 93 37.01 26.94 29.13
C LEU A 93 37.61 27.88 28.09
N PRO A 94 37.37 29.21 28.20
CA PRO A 94 37.81 30.15 27.18
C PRO A 94 39.34 30.29 27.15
N THR A 95 39.90 30.23 25.94
CA THR A 95 41.33 30.44 25.63
C THR A 95 41.55 31.52 24.57
N ASP A 96 40.48 32.05 23.98
CA ASP A 96 40.54 33.11 22.97
C ASP A 96 40.93 34.46 23.60
N LYS A 97 42.16 34.92 23.30
CA LYS A 97 42.75 36.14 23.84
C LYS A 97 42.12 37.44 23.31
N HIS A 98 41.32 37.37 22.25
CA HIS A 98 40.75 38.55 21.60
C HIS A 98 39.25 38.68 21.79
N ASN A 99 38.53 37.54 21.84
CA ASN A 99 37.07 37.53 21.94
C ASN A 99 36.54 37.17 23.33
N ALA A 100 37.34 36.51 24.19
CA ALA A 100 36.94 36.10 25.53
C ALA A 100 37.71 36.84 26.64
N THR A 101 37.80 38.17 26.54
CA THR A 101 38.67 38.99 27.41
C THR A 101 38.02 39.53 28.68
N GLY A 102 36.68 39.50 28.78
CA GLY A 102 35.98 40.08 29.91
C GLY A 102 36.34 39.40 31.24
N PHE A 103 36.37 40.19 32.32
CA PHE A 103 36.62 39.73 33.70
C PHE A 103 37.84 38.79 33.84
N GLY A 104 38.92 39.03 33.09
CA GLY A 104 40.12 38.20 33.14
C GLY A 104 39.93 36.80 32.53
N GLY A 105 39.08 36.67 31.50
CA GLY A 105 38.75 35.39 30.86
C GLY A 105 37.48 34.72 31.39
N LYS A 106 36.83 35.32 32.40
CA LYS A 106 35.64 34.79 33.09
C LYS A 106 34.33 35.24 32.44
N VAL A 107 34.12 34.94 31.16
CA VAL A 107 32.92 35.38 30.40
C VAL A 107 32.02 34.26 29.89
N HIS A 108 32.56 33.10 29.57
CA HIS A 108 31.85 32.00 28.90
C HIS A 108 32.10 30.68 29.63
N GLY A 109 32.52 29.64 28.91
CA GLY A 109 32.84 28.34 29.46
C GLY A 109 31.61 27.44 29.61
N VAL A 110 31.84 26.15 29.41
CA VAL A 110 30.86 25.08 29.71
C VAL A 110 31.53 24.01 30.56
N ALA A 111 30.73 23.36 31.41
CA ALA A 111 31.16 22.22 32.20
C ALA A 111 30.08 21.13 32.17
N THR A 112 30.49 19.87 32.18
CA THR A 112 29.57 18.74 32.31
C THR A 112 29.97 17.92 33.53
N LEU A 113 29.02 17.72 34.45
CA LEU A 113 29.14 16.76 35.53
C LEU A 113 28.57 15.43 35.05
N VAL A 114 29.43 14.42 34.95
CA VAL A 114 29.05 13.06 34.56
C VAL A 114 29.04 12.19 35.82
N ARG A 115 27.93 11.50 36.06
CA ARG A 115 27.79 10.61 37.21
C ARG A 115 28.79 9.46 37.12
N ASP A 116 29.44 9.09 38.21
CA ASP A 116 30.60 8.19 38.17
C ASP A 116 30.26 6.79 37.64
N ASP A 117 29.03 6.31 37.83
CA ASP A 117 28.54 5.05 37.23
C ASP A 117 28.34 5.11 35.70
N THR A 118 28.31 6.32 35.15
CA THR A 118 28.16 6.59 33.73
C THR A 118 29.50 6.88 33.06
N VAL A 119 30.52 7.27 33.82
CA VAL A 119 31.88 7.56 33.31
C VAL A 119 32.48 6.40 32.51
N PRO A 120 32.37 5.12 32.92
CA PRO A 120 32.87 3.99 32.12
C PRO A 120 32.22 3.87 30.73
N ASN A 121 31.02 4.44 30.55
CA ASN A 121 30.31 4.45 29.26
C ASN A 121 30.67 5.67 28.40
N VAL A 122 31.51 6.58 28.88
CA VAL A 122 32.02 7.71 28.10
C VAL A 122 33.33 7.29 27.45
N ALA A 123 33.28 7.00 26.15
CA ALA A 123 34.45 6.59 25.37
C ALA A 123 35.45 7.75 25.21
N MET A 124 34.95 8.98 25.01
CA MET A 124 35.80 10.15 24.80
C MET A 124 35.10 11.43 25.21
N THR A 125 35.83 12.35 25.83
CA THR A 125 35.38 13.73 26.08
C THR A 125 36.37 14.72 25.48
N TRP A 126 35.89 15.66 24.65
CA TRP A 126 36.76 16.60 23.93
C TRP A 126 36.06 17.89 23.54
N THR A 127 36.84 18.88 23.11
CA THR A 127 36.37 20.16 22.56
C THR A 127 36.98 20.41 21.18
N PRO A 128 36.21 20.91 20.18
CA PRO A 128 36.77 21.25 18.88
C PRO A 128 37.84 22.34 18.99
N SER A 129 38.96 22.18 18.26
CA SER A 129 40.07 23.14 18.26
C SER A 129 39.68 24.56 17.84
N TRP A 130 38.59 24.70 17.08
CA TRP A 130 38.07 26.00 16.67
C TRP A 130 37.20 26.70 17.74
N SER A 131 36.78 25.99 18.79
CA SER A 131 35.90 26.49 19.87
C SER A 131 36.70 27.14 20.99
N LEU A 132 37.54 28.12 20.64
CA LEU A 132 38.46 28.78 21.58
C LEU A 132 37.76 29.64 22.65
N GLU A 133 36.48 29.93 22.48
CA GLU A 133 35.67 30.64 23.49
C GLU A 133 35.12 29.71 24.58
N GLY A 134 35.46 28.41 24.58
CA GLY A 134 35.02 27.44 25.59
C GLY A 134 33.51 27.18 25.53
N ARG A 135 32.95 27.05 24.31
CA ARG A 135 31.48 27.03 24.09
C ARG A 135 30.90 25.65 23.85
N LEU A 136 31.73 24.63 23.64
CA LEU A 136 31.31 23.27 23.29
C LEU A 136 32.12 22.27 24.10
N LEU A 137 31.45 21.24 24.60
CA LEU A 137 32.05 20.07 25.22
C LEU A 137 31.29 18.83 24.73
N ILE A 138 32.01 17.93 24.07
CA ILE A 138 31.47 16.76 23.37
C ILE A 138 31.83 15.52 24.16
N HIS A 139 30.82 14.70 24.47
CA HIS A 139 30.97 13.39 25.09
C HIS A 139 30.50 12.32 24.10
N GLU A 140 31.41 11.45 23.69
CA GLU A 140 31.09 10.29 22.87
C GLU A 140 30.95 9.08 23.79
N MET A 141 29.80 8.41 23.72
CA MET A 141 29.47 7.24 24.52
C MET A 141 29.87 5.95 23.80
N THR A 142 30.15 4.91 24.57
CA THR A 142 30.46 3.56 24.05
C THR A 142 29.29 2.93 23.27
N ASN A 143 28.06 3.33 23.58
CA ASN A 143 26.84 2.87 22.89
C ASN A 143 26.51 3.62 21.58
N GLY A 144 27.38 4.53 21.12
CA GLY A 144 27.17 5.28 19.88
C GLY A 144 26.39 6.59 20.04
N MET A 145 25.97 6.96 21.25
CA MET A 145 25.38 8.27 21.52
C MET A 145 26.46 9.35 21.66
N VAL A 146 26.18 10.58 21.21
CA VAL A 146 27.05 11.75 21.36
C VAL A 146 26.29 12.88 22.03
N VAL A 147 26.74 13.31 23.20
CA VAL A 147 26.14 14.42 23.94
C VAL A 147 27.01 15.66 23.76
N ILE A 148 26.45 16.72 23.20
CA ILE A 148 27.11 17.99 22.96
C ILE A 148 26.50 19.04 23.89
N ASN A 149 27.19 19.31 24.99
CA ASN A 149 26.91 20.44 25.87
C ASN A 149 27.46 21.71 25.22
N GLY A 150 26.64 22.76 25.10
CA GLY A 150 27.19 24.03 24.64
C GLY A 150 26.43 25.29 24.99
N TYR A 151 27.16 26.39 24.84
CA TYR A 151 26.73 27.77 25.04
C TYR A 151 26.92 28.55 23.74
N TRP A 152 25.86 28.63 22.95
CA TRP A 152 25.91 29.22 21.61
C TRP A 152 26.09 30.72 21.69
N VAL A 153 26.62 31.28 20.62
CA VAL A 153 26.91 32.71 20.52
C VAL A 153 25.59 33.49 20.60
N ASN A 154 25.47 34.42 21.56
CA ASN A 154 24.30 35.30 21.66
C ASN A 154 24.06 36.12 20.36
N GLY A 155 25.15 36.67 19.82
CA GLY A 155 25.17 37.45 18.59
C GLY A 155 24.86 38.92 18.88
N THR A 156 25.81 39.79 18.59
CA THR A 156 25.71 41.25 18.76
C THR A 156 26.40 41.95 17.59
N SER A 157 26.25 43.28 17.51
CA SER A 157 26.99 44.11 16.54
C SER A 157 28.46 44.33 16.90
N ASN A 158 28.93 43.80 18.03
CA ASN A 158 30.34 43.92 18.42
C ASN A 158 31.23 43.22 17.37
N PRO A 159 32.45 43.73 17.13
CA PRO A 159 33.38 43.08 16.22
C PRO A 159 33.76 41.70 16.73
N TYR A 160 33.79 40.72 15.84
CA TYR A 160 34.46 39.45 16.06
C TYR A 160 35.90 39.56 15.54
N ARG A 161 36.88 39.08 16.29
CA ARG A 161 38.30 39.16 15.93
C ARG A 161 38.83 37.77 15.60
N ASN A 162 39.76 37.68 14.66
CA ASN A 162 40.49 36.46 14.40
C ASN A 162 41.24 36.04 15.68
N PRO A 163 41.09 34.79 16.16
CA PRO A 163 41.73 34.36 17.42
C PRO A 163 43.26 34.32 17.39
N THR A 164 43.88 34.31 16.19
CA THR A 164 45.34 34.27 16.02
C THR A 164 45.93 35.64 15.75
N SER A 165 45.33 36.43 14.85
CA SER A 165 45.88 37.73 14.43
C SER A 165 45.24 38.95 15.10
N GLY A 166 44.09 38.79 15.78
CA GLY A 166 43.34 39.90 16.37
C GLY A 166 42.60 40.81 15.37
N ALA A 167 42.77 40.57 14.06
CA ALA A 167 42.11 41.33 13.00
C ALA A 167 40.58 41.15 13.04
N ILE A 168 39.82 42.20 12.76
CA ILE A 168 38.35 42.14 12.76
C ILE A 168 37.87 41.29 11.58
N GLN A 169 37.04 40.28 11.84
CA GLN A 169 36.43 39.37 10.88
C GLN A 169 34.90 39.42 10.98
N GLY A 170 34.35 40.62 10.77
CA GLY A 170 32.91 40.86 10.85
C GLY A 170 32.42 41.05 12.29
N THR A 171 31.14 40.73 12.53
CA THR A 171 30.45 40.93 13.80
C THR A 171 30.22 39.62 14.54
N ARG A 172 29.83 39.70 15.82
CA ARG A 172 29.39 38.52 16.60
C ARG A 172 28.15 37.84 15.99
N HIS A 173 27.31 38.56 15.25
CA HIS A 173 26.23 37.94 14.48
C HIS A 173 26.75 37.07 13.33
N ASP A 174 27.83 37.48 12.65
CA ASP A 174 28.44 36.71 11.58
C ASP A 174 29.11 35.46 12.14
N TYR A 175 29.85 35.62 13.25
CA TYR A 175 30.45 34.48 13.95
C TYR A 175 29.40 33.50 14.48
N LYS A 176 28.22 33.96 14.92
CA LYS A 176 27.12 33.06 15.34
C LYS A 176 26.70 32.09 14.23
N ARG A 177 26.54 32.58 13.00
CA ARG A 177 26.14 31.73 11.85
C ARG A 177 27.26 30.80 11.41
N GLU A 178 28.51 31.25 11.51
CA GLU A 178 29.70 30.42 11.27
C GLU A 178 29.84 29.32 12.35
N PHE A 179 29.58 29.64 13.61
CA PHE A 179 29.54 28.69 14.71
C PHE A 179 28.49 27.60 14.47
N HIS A 180 27.28 27.98 14.04
CA HIS A 180 26.23 27.01 13.65
C HIS A 180 26.72 26.10 12.52
N ARG A 181 27.38 26.66 11.50
CA ARG A 181 27.90 25.89 10.35
C ARG A 181 28.95 24.86 10.79
N ARG A 182 29.95 25.27 11.57
CA ARG A 182 31.01 24.37 12.07
C ARG A 182 30.48 23.30 13.02
N LEU A 183 29.47 23.64 13.83
CA LEU A 183 28.82 22.64 14.66
C LEU A 183 28.07 21.63 13.80
N LEU A 184 27.30 22.10 12.80
CA LEU A 184 26.56 21.22 11.91
C LEU A 184 27.49 20.22 11.21
N GLU A 185 28.71 20.61 10.81
CA GLU A 185 29.71 19.70 10.25
C GLU A 185 30.03 18.52 11.18
N HIS A 186 30.20 18.78 12.49
CA HIS A 186 30.40 17.71 13.47
C HIS A 186 29.16 16.85 13.63
N VAL A 187 27.98 17.46 13.72
CA VAL A 187 26.71 16.73 13.87
C VAL A 187 26.46 15.80 12.68
N VAL A 188 26.60 16.31 11.46
CA VAL A 188 26.44 15.53 10.23
C VAL A 188 27.50 14.43 10.18
N ARG A 189 28.76 14.73 10.52
CA ARG A 189 29.81 13.70 10.61
C ARG A 189 29.44 12.59 11.59
N PHE A 190 28.90 12.92 12.76
CA PHE A 190 28.46 11.88 13.70
C PHE A 190 27.30 11.06 13.14
N GLN A 191 26.30 11.71 12.54
CA GLN A 191 25.15 11.02 11.94
C GLN A 191 25.55 10.11 10.77
N THR A 192 26.53 10.51 9.94
CA THR A 192 27.04 9.66 8.84
C THR A 192 27.80 8.45 9.34
N HIS A 193 28.35 8.50 10.55
CA HIS A 193 28.95 7.35 11.24
C HIS A 193 27.95 6.64 12.16
N SER A 194 26.64 6.76 11.86
CA SER A 194 25.56 6.10 12.58
C SER A 194 25.48 6.42 14.08
N LYS A 195 26.04 7.57 14.51
CA LYS A 195 25.94 8.01 15.91
C LYS A 195 24.66 8.81 16.17
N HIS A 196 24.18 8.70 17.40
CA HIS A 196 22.97 9.35 17.90
C HIS A 196 23.33 10.66 18.61
N VAL A 197 23.10 11.79 17.96
CA VAL A 197 23.52 13.11 18.49
C VAL A 197 22.43 13.75 19.35
N VAL A 198 22.82 14.22 20.53
CA VAL A 198 22.06 15.05 21.47
C VAL A 198 22.76 16.41 21.60
N LEU A 199 22.15 17.47 21.09
CA LEU A 199 22.57 18.85 21.38
C LEU A 199 21.81 19.33 22.60
N VAL A 200 22.51 19.85 23.60
CA VAL A 200 21.91 20.28 24.87
C VAL A 200 22.58 21.56 25.37
N GLY A 201 21.77 22.56 25.71
CA GLY A 201 22.27 23.81 26.28
C GLY A 201 21.55 25.06 25.77
N ASP A 202 22.14 26.20 26.11
CA ASP A 202 21.71 27.52 25.68
C ASP A 202 22.10 27.77 24.23
N MET A 203 21.11 27.66 23.33
CA MET A 203 21.27 27.89 21.89
C MET A 203 21.21 29.37 21.53
N ASN A 204 20.83 30.25 22.48
CA ASN A 204 20.58 31.66 22.27
C ASN A 204 19.63 31.94 21.09
N ILE A 205 18.66 31.04 20.84
CA ILE A 205 17.65 31.15 19.78
C ILE A 205 16.31 30.61 20.28
N ALA A 206 15.31 31.49 20.34
CA ALA A 206 13.91 31.12 20.41
C ALA A 206 13.43 30.76 19.00
N ARG A 207 13.01 29.51 18.76
CA ARG A 207 12.80 28.96 17.40
C ARG A 207 11.54 29.42 16.70
N SER A 208 10.46 29.63 17.45
CA SER A 208 9.12 29.89 16.93
C SER A 208 8.42 30.97 17.76
N ARG A 209 7.23 31.39 17.31
CA ARG A 209 6.43 32.39 18.03
C ARG A 209 6.09 31.96 19.46
N LEU A 210 5.88 30.66 19.68
CA LEU A 210 5.57 30.08 20.98
C LEU A 210 6.75 30.13 21.96
N ASP A 211 7.95 30.40 21.46
CA ASP A 211 9.18 30.41 22.25
C ASP A 211 9.56 31.81 22.76
N GLY A 212 8.67 32.81 22.63
CA GLY A 212 8.91 34.16 23.15
C GLY A 212 7.63 34.84 23.64
N HIS A 213 7.70 35.46 24.81
CA HIS A 213 6.59 36.16 25.48
C HIS A 213 7.01 37.57 25.95
N PRO A 214 6.16 38.61 25.79
CA PRO A 214 4.86 38.59 25.13
C PRO A 214 4.98 38.44 23.61
N ASN A 215 6.17 38.69 23.06
CA ASN A 215 6.45 38.56 21.66
C ASN A 215 7.81 37.91 21.41
N LEU A 216 7.88 37.10 20.35
CA LEU A 216 9.15 36.63 19.82
C LEU A 216 10.01 37.80 19.36
N ARG A 217 11.29 37.82 19.75
CA ARG A 217 12.23 38.88 19.35
C ARG A 217 12.43 38.93 17.83
N THR A 218 12.21 40.10 17.26
CA THR A 218 12.40 40.41 15.82
C THR A 218 13.34 41.59 15.58
N THR A 219 13.64 42.38 16.62
CA THR A 219 14.53 43.54 16.56
C THR A 219 15.73 43.34 17.49
N PRO A 220 16.96 43.54 17.02
CA PRO A 220 17.31 43.88 15.63
C PRO A 220 17.05 42.71 14.67
N ILE A 221 16.97 42.99 13.36
CA ILE A 221 16.60 42.04 12.30
C ILE A 221 17.48 40.78 12.29
N GLN A 222 18.68 40.87 12.84
CA GLN A 222 19.62 39.77 13.00
C GLN A 222 19.04 38.63 13.85
N HIS A 223 18.12 38.88 14.79
CA HIS A 223 17.42 37.79 15.49
C HIS A 223 16.59 36.93 14.53
N VAL A 224 15.92 37.55 13.55
CA VAL A 224 15.16 36.85 12.51
C VAL A 224 16.11 36.03 11.63
N LYS A 225 17.20 36.64 11.15
CA LYS A 225 18.19 35.97 10.29
C LYS A 225 18.85 34.79 10.98
N ASN A 226 19.29 34.95 12.22
CA ASN A 226 19.96 33.89 12.97
C ASN A 226 19.00 32.73 13.30
N ARG A 227 17.73 33.03 13.58
CA ARG A 227 16.68 32.01 13.79
C ARG A 227 16.39 31.22 12.52
N ALA A 228 16.27 31.91 11.38
CA ALA A 228 16.08 31.25 10.09
C ALA A 228 17.27 30.32 9.76
N ASP A 229 18.50 30.82 9.92
CA ASP A 229 19.73 30.05 9.74
C ASP A 229 19.79 28.78 10.63
N PHE A 230 19.44 28.92 11.91
CA PHE A 230 19.43 27.80 12.85
C PHE A 230 18.33 26.79 12.54
N ASN A 231 17.11 27.25 12.25
CA ASN A 231 16.01 26.37 11.89
C ASN A 231 16.30 25.60 10.60
N ASP A 232 16.90 26.27 9.60
CA ASP A 232 17.32 25.62 8.36
C ASP A 232 18.35 24.52 8.62
N LYS A 233 19.47 24.85 9.27
CA LYS A 233 20.58 23.92 9.54
C LYS A 233 20.20 22.74 10.41
N PHE A 234 19.44 22.97 11.48
CA PHE A 234 19.23 21.94 12.51
C PHE A 234 17.88 21.22 12.40
N PHE A 235 16.91 21.72 11.62
CA PHE A 235 15.56 21.13 11.58
C PHE A 235 15.01 20.92 10.17
N ASN A 236 15.14 21.90 9.28
CA ASN A 236 14.39 21.92 8.02
C ASN A 236 15.16 21.33 6.83
N SER A 237 16.45 21.65 6.71
CA SER A 237 17.26 21.27 5.55
C SER A 237 17.53 19.77 5.47
N GLU A 238 17.43 19.20 4.27
CA GLU A 238 17.69 17.78 4.02
C GLU A 238 19.15 17.39 4.24
N VAL A 239 20.08 18.32 3.97
CA VAL A 239 21.52 18.16 4.21
C VAL A 239 21.93 18.63 5.62
N GLY A 240 20.95 19.05 6.44
CA GLY A 240 21.13 19.44 7.82
C GLY A 240 20.96 18.29 8.82
N MET A 241 20.91 18.61 10.11
CA MET A 241 20.77 17.60 11.17
C MET A 241 19.42 16.87 11.13
N ARG A 242 18.37 17.55 10.64
CA ARG A 242 16.96 17.13 10.75
C ARG A 242 16.59 16.71 12.18
N GLY A 243 17.08 17.47 13.16
CA GLY A 243 16.89 17.20 14.56
C GLY A 243 15.45 17.42 15.00
N VAL A 244 15.12 16.89 16.17
CA VAL A 244 13.82 17.07 16.83
C VAL A 244 14.04 17.82 18.14
N ASP A 245 13.29 18.91 18.30
CA ASP A 245 13.22 19.69 19.54
C ASP A 245 12.33 18.93 20.53
N VAL A 246 12.97 18.33 21.53
CA VAL A 246 12.34 17.32 22.38
C VAL A 246 11.15 17.90 23.15
N PHE A 247 11.30 19.12 23.70
CA PHE A 247 10.23 19.77 24.44
C PHE A 247 8.99 20.00 23.58
N ARG A 248 9.16 20.55 22.36
CA ARG A 248 8.03 20.80 21.45
C ARG A 248 7.41 19.52 20.92
N HIS A 249 8.20 18.47 20.75
CA HIS A 249 7.68 17.16 20.34
C HIS A 249 6.77 16.55 21.43
N VAL A 250 7.22 16.58 22.69
CA VAL A 250 6.52 15.91 23.80
C VAL A 250 5.41 16.77 24.41
N LYS A 251 5.64 18.09 24.59
CA LYS A 251 4.70 19.01 25.26
C LYS A 251 3.90 19.87 24.29
N GLY A 252 4.15 19.78 22.98
CA GLY A 252 3.43 20.52 21.95
C GLY A 252 3.52 22.04 22.15
N ASP A 253 2.36 22.69 22.21
CA ASP A 253 2.22 24.14 22.25
C ASP A 253 2.27 24.74 23.66
N GLN A 254 2.62 23.95 24.69
CA GLN A 254 2.71 24.45 26.06
C GLN A 254 3.64 25.67 26.17
N PRO A 255 3.19 26.78 26.81
CA PRO A 255 4.00 27.99 26.97
C PRO A 255 4.89 27.87 28.21
N LYS A 256 6.10 27.31 28.04
CA LYS A 256 7.17 27.34 29.04
C LYS A 256 8.44 27.93 28.47
N TYR A 257 9.19 28.65 29.30
CA TYR A 257 10.35 29.42 28.88
C TYR A 257 11.57 29.09 29.74
N THR A 258 12.76 29.27 29.18
CA THR A 258 14.00 28.94 29.88
C THR A 258 14.75 30.18 30.35
N TYR A 259 14.57 31.33 29.69
CA TYR A 259 15.20 32.59 30.04
C TYR A 259 14.17 33.61 30.57
N HIS A 260 14.48 34.17 31.74
CA HIS A 260 13.71 35.22 32.42
C HIS A 260 14.67 36.35 32.84
N PRO A 261 14.58 37.55 32.25
CA PRO A 261 15.49 38.65 32.50
C PRO A 261 15.41 39.11 33.95
N ARG A 262 16.57 39.35 34.55
CA ARG A 262 16.68 39.94 35.89
C ARG A 262 16.11 41.35 35.90
N GLY A 263 15.44 41.71 37.01
CA GLY A 263 14.86 43.04 37.21
C GLY A 263 13.47 43.26 36.59
N LYS A 264 12.87 42.23 35.97
CA LYS A 264 11.45 42.24 35.59
C LYS A 264 10.64 41.31 36.48
N SER A 265 9.34 41.54 36.58
CA SER A 265 8.43 40.59 37.21
C SER A 265 8.46 39.25 36.47
N TRP A 266 8.37 38.17 37.24
CA TRP A 266 8.38 36.80 36.71
C TRP A 266 7.31 36.65 35.61
N GLY A 267 7.67 36.00 34.49
CA GLY A 267 6.73 35.76 33.39
C GLY A 267 6.49 36.95 32.45
N HIS A 268 6.88 38.18 32.80
CA HIS A 268 6.53 39.38 32.01
C HIS A 268 7.28 39.48 30.67
N SER A 269 8.45 38.85 30.54
CA SER A 269 9.25 38.87 29.31
C SER A 269 10.12 37.62 29.32
N CYS A 270 9.85 36.66 28.44
CA CYS A 270 10.47 35.34 28.53
C CYS A 270 10.85 34.83 27.15
N ASP A 271 11.92 34.04 27.06
CA ASP A 271 12.28 33.33 25.84
C ASP A 271 12.65 31.87 26.17
N ARG A 272 12.34 30.94 25.28
CA ARG A 272 12.83 29.55 25.34
C ARG A 272 14.03 29.43 24.42
N VAL A 273 15.22 29.59 24.99
CA VAL A 273 16.50 29.62 24.26
C VAL A 273 17.41 28.44 24.61
N ASP A 274 17.09 27.71 25.67
CA ASP A 274 17.74 26.46 26.05
C ASP A 274 16.94 25.29 25.48
N LEU A 275 17.61 24.44 24.72
CA LEU A 275 16.98 23.34 23.99
C LEU A 275 17.72 22.03 24.24
N ILE A 276 16.96 20.95 24.16
CA ILE A 276 17.47 19.60 23.94
C ILE A 276 16.99 19.19 22.54
N ILE A 277 17.94 19.02 21.62
CA ILE A 277 17.70 18.62 20.24
C ILE A 277 18.33 17.27 20.02
N VAL A 278 17.54 16.30 19.60
CA VAL A 278 18.03 14.94 19.32
C VAL A 278 17.99 14.64 17.83
N SER A 279 18.86 13.74 17.38
CA SER A 279 18.75 13.18 16.04
C SER A 279 17.38 12.52 15.86
N LYS A 280 16.78 12.61 14.66
CA LYS A 280 15.44 12.08 14.39
C LYS A 280 15.25 10.63 14.81
N SER A 281 16.28 9.80 14.70
CA SER A 281 16.27 8.39 15.10
C SER A 281 16.12 8.14 16.61
N MET A 282 16.31 9.16 17.45
CA MET A 282 16.23 9.04 18.90
C MET A 282 14.88 9.44 19.48
N ILE A 283 13.99 10.05 18.70
CA ILE A 283 12.79 10.68 19.27
C ILE A 283 11.87 9.67 19.93
N ASP A 284 11.73 8.49 19.35
CA ASP A 284 10.90 7.40 19.88
C ASP A 284 11.49 6.81 21.19
N ALA A 285 12.77 7.05 21.46
CA ALA A 285 13.41 6.66 22.70
C ALA A 285 13.22 7.70 23.82
N VAL A 286 12.71 8.90 23.55
CA VAL A 286 12.46 9.90 24.59
C VAL A 286 11.20 9.53 25.38
N VAL A 287 11.35 9.28 26.68
CA VAL A 287 10.23 8.96 27.58
C VAL A 287 9.50 10.23 28.02
N ASP A 288 10.25 11.23 28.47
CA ASP A 288 9.69 12.48 28.98
C ASP A 288 10.73 13.61 28.94
N THR A 289 10.27 14.83 29.12
CA THR A 289 11.06 16.05 29.18
C THR A 289 10.26 17.13 29.91
N ASP A 290 10.93 18.06 30.58
CA ASP A 290 10.24 19.27 31.03
C ASP A 290 11.21 20.44 31.22
N ILE A 291 10.63 21.63 31.41
CA ILE A 291 11.31 22.86 31.80
C ILE A 291 10.87 23.21 33.23
N CYS A 292 11.85 23.47 34.09
CA CYS A 292 11.67 23.83 35.49
C CYS A 292 11.33 25.32 35.63
N ASP A 293 10.25 25.75 34.97
CA ASP A 293 9.86 27.15 34.75
C ASP A 293 9.28 27.81 36.02
N SER A 294 10.12 28.03 37.02
CA SER A 294 9.77 28.74 38.26
C SER A 294 10.89 29.64 38.76
N ALA A 295 10.53 30.70 39.51
CA ALA A 295 11.50 31.62 40.09
C ALA A 295 12.45 30.93 41.08
N ALA A 296 11.98 29.89 41.78
CA ALA A 296 12.79 29.11 42.71
C ALA A 296 13.86 28.29 41.96
N GLU A 297 13.48 27.62 40.88
CA GLU A 297 14.39 26.82 40.05
C GLU A 297 15.38 27.68 39.25
N ARG A 298 15.00 28.93 38.91
CA ARG A 298 15.93 29.90 38.30
C ARG A 298 17.11 30.23 39.23
N GLY A 299 16.84 30.29 40.53
CA GLY A 299 17.84 30.63 41.54
C GLY A 299 18.56 31.94 41.24
N HIS A 300 19.89 31.92 41.24
CA HIS A 300 20.74 33.09 40.98
C HIS A 300 20.90 33.43 39.49
N SER A 301 20.56 32.52 38.58
CA SER A 301 20.70 32.70 37.14
C SER A 301 19.56 33.56 36.57
N ASP A 302 19.63 33.93 35.30
CA ASP A 302 18.51 34.36 34.47
C ASP A 302 17.88 33.21 33.68
N HIS A 303 18.44 32.00 33.75
CA HIS A 303 17.88 30.81 33.14
C HIS A 303 17.36 29.80 34.18
N VAL A 304 16.33 29.04 33.81
CA VAL A 304 15.88 27.85 34.53
C VAL A 304 16.45 26.58 33.89
N PRO A 305 16.61 25.49 34.65
CA PRO A 305 16.99 24.20 34.10
C PRO A 305 15.91 23.59 33.19
N LEU A 306 16.34 22.74 32.26
CA LEU A 306 15.49 21.81 31.54
C LEU A 306 16.09 20.40 31.56
N TRP A 307 15.25 19.39 31.37
CA TRP A 307 15.70 18.00 31.38
C TRP A 307 14.99 17.12 30.35
N SER A 308 15.63 16.01 29.99
CA SER A 308 15.06 14.96 29.13
C SER A 308 15.46 13.57 29.65
N MET A 309 14.58 12.59 29.46
CA MET A 309 14.76 11.20 29.86
C MET A 309 14.63 10.24 28.65
N PRO A 310 15.69 10.00 27.86
CA PRO A 310 15.67 8.93 26.87
C PRO A 310 15.99 7.55 27.45
N VAL A 311 15.42 6.52 26.84
CA VAL A 311 15.74 5.11 27.10
C VAL A 311 17.05 4.74 26.39
N ALA A 312 17.95 4.06 27.09
CA ALA A 312 19.25 3.61 26.58
C ALA A 312 19.19 2.43 25.60
N ALA A 313 17.99 1.92 25.28
CA ALA A 313 17.81 0.82 24.34
C ALA A 313 17.96 1.33 22.89
N PHE A 314 19.18 1.69 22.53
CA PHE A 314 19.62 1.71 21.16
C PHE A 314 20.15 0.31 20.89
N SER A 315 19.30 -0.58 20.38
CA SER A 315 19.81 -1.76 19.72
C SER A 315 20.65 -1.26 18.54
N ASN A 316 21.97 -1.42 18.66
CA ASN A 316 22.86 -1.52 17.51
C ASN A 316 22.56 -2.84 16.78
N GLU A 317 21.29 -3.10 16.47
CA GLU A 317 21.00 -3.84 15.26
C GLU A 317 21.61 -2.96 14.17
N PRO A 318 22.71 -3.37 13.51
CA PRO A 318 23.16 -2.64 12.34
C PRO A 318 21.91 -2.53 11.48
N LYS A 319 21.46 -1.31 11.18
CA LYS A 319 20.38 -1.13 10.21
C LYS A 319 20.86 -1.88 9.00
N THR A 320 20.26 -3.05 8.80
CA THR A 320 20.58 -3.95 7.71
C THR A 320 20.37 -3.05 6.51
N THR A 321 21.47 -2.63 5.90
CA THR A 321 21.33 -1.86 4.67
C THR A 321 20.56 -2.78 3.73
N ILE A 322 19.80 -2.23 2.79
CA ILE A 322 19.13 -3.06 1.77
C ILE A 322 20.10 -4.09 1.15
N GLN A 323 21.39 -3.76 1.12
CA GLN A 323 22.49 -4.60 0.67
C GLN A 323 22.78 -5.82 1.56
N GLN A 324 22.33 -5.84 2.80
CA GLN A 324 22.51 -6.89 3.80
C GLN A 324 21.22 -7.69 4.07
N LEU A 325 20.05 -7.25 3.58
CA LEU A 325 18.79 -8.01 3.71
C LEU A 325 18.85 -9.32 2.89
N PRO A 326 18.27 -10.43 3.37
CA PRO A 326 18.09 -11.64 2.57
C PRO A 326 17.30 -11.37 1.28
N LEU A 327 17.55 -12.13 0.22
CA LEU A 327 16.85 -11.94 -1.06
C LEU A 327 15.35 -12.15 -0.92
N GLU A 328 14.94 -13.04 -0.03
CA GLU A 328 13.54 -13.35 0.27
C GLU A 328 12.81 -12.10 0.80
N ILE A 329 13.46 -11.34 1.69
CA ILE A 329 12.90 -10.08 2.21
C ILE A 329 12.88 -9.01 1.11
N LEU A 330 13.90 -8.96 0.26
CA LEU A 330 13.93 -8.02 -0.86
C LEU A 330 12.87 -8.35 -1.93
N ASP A 331 12.56 -9.63 -2.13
CA ASP A 331 11.50 -10.11 -3.00
C ASP A 331 10.13 -9.73 -2.43
N ASP A 332 9.92 -9.91 -1.12
CA ASP A 332 8.70 -9.46 -0.43
C ASP A 332 8.53 -7.94 -0.53
N ILE A 333 9.61 -7.17 -0.35
CA ILE A 333 9.58 -5.72 -0.51
C ILE A 333 9.30 -5.34 -1.97
N ALA A 334 9.92 -6.01 -2.94
CA ALA A 334 9.64 -5.77 -4.36
C ALA A 334 8.18 -6.05 -4.68
N GLN A 335 7.64 -7.18 -4.20
CA GLN A 335 6.24 -7.55 -4.35
C GLN A 335 5.33 -6.49 -3.71
N GLN A 336 5.69 -5.99 -2.53
CA GLN A 336 4.94 -4.94 -1.86
C GLN A 336 5.01 -3.59 -2.59
N VAL A 337 6.16 -3.22 -3.16
CA VAL A 337 6.30 -2.02 -4.02
C VAL A 337 5.47 -2.15 -5.30
N LEU A 338 5.40 -3.35 -5.86
CA LEU A 338 4.56 -3.65 -7.01
C LEU A 338 3.08 -3.53 -6.62
N ASP A 339 2.66 -4.12 -5.50
CA ASP A 339 1.27 -4.09 -5.03
C ASP A 339 0.83 -2.68 -4.60
N ASP A 340 1.69 -1.93 -3.90
CA ASP A 340 1.49 -0.50 -3.58
C ASP A 340 1.43 0.35 -4.85
N GLY A 341 2.17 -0.06 -5.88
CA GLY A 341 2.15 0.50 -7.22
C GLY A 341 0.99 0.02 -8.10
N LEU A 342 0.01 -0.69 -7.52
CA LEU A 342 -1.16 -1.24 -8.22
C LEU A 342 -0.80 -2.23 -9.33
N ARG A 343 0.19 -3.08 -9.06
CA ARG A 343 0.75 -4.07 -9.99
C ARG A 343 1.28 -3.46 -11.28
N ARG A 344 1.58 -2.15 -11.28
CA ARG A 344 2.29 -1.51 -12.39
C ARG A 344 3.77 -1.82 -12.28
N ILE A 345 4.26 -2.61 -13.23
CA ILE A 345 5.68 -2.94 -13.40
C ILE A 345 6.59 -1.69 -13.33
N ASP A 346 6.12 -0.53 -13.80
CA ASP A 346 6.88 0.73 -13.75
C ASP A 346 7.24 1.19 -12.32
N THR A 347 6.47 0.82 -11.29
CA THR A 347 6.77 1.20 -9.90
C THR A 347 7.96 0.46 -9.33
N LEU A 348 8.33 -0.67 -9.94
CA LEU A 348 9.55 -1.39 -9.63
C LEU A 348 10.79 -0.75 -10.26
N ILE A 349 10.67 0.15 -11.24
CA ILE A 349 11.82 0.74 -11.92
C ILE A 349 12.67 1.60 -10.96
N PRO A 350 12.11 2.53 -10.17
CA PRO A 350 12.87 3.27 -9.15
C PRO A 350 13.48 2.36 -8.08
N PHE A 351 12.77 1.28 -7.73
CA PHE A 351 13.25 0.28 -6.77
C PHE A 351 14.47 -0.47 -7.33
N ALA A 352 14.37 -0.97 -8.56
CA ALA A 352 15.42 -1.69 -9.26
C ALA A 352 16.62 -0.81 -9.66
N SER A 353 16.44 0.52 -9.78
CA SER A 353 17.52 1.45 -10.11
C SER A 353 18.41 1.77 -8.90
N THR A 354 17.91 1.57 -7.68
CA THR A 354 18.58 1.97 -6.44
C THR A 354 19.81 1.11 -6.13
N CYS A 355 19.75 -0.22 -6.32
CA CYS A 355 20.93 -1.08 -6.16
C CYS A 355 20.80 -2.41 -6.93
N ARG A 356 21.91 -3.13 -7.06
CA ARG A 356 21.96 -4.41 -7.78
C ARG A 356 21.06 -5.50 -7.16
N ARG A 357 21.04 -5.64 -5.84
CA ARG A 357 20.22 -6.67 -5.16
C ARG A 357 18.72 -6.43 -5.34
N LEU A 358 18.27 -5.17 -5.21
CA LEU A 358 16.87 -4.80 -5.49
C LEU A 358 16.50 -5.05 -6.96
N ARG A 359 17.45 -4.81 -7.87
CA ARG A 359 17.26 -5.16 -9.28
C ARG A 359 17.06 -6.66 -9.44
N GLU A 360 17.93 -7.48 -8.86
CA GLU A 360 17.84 -8.94 -8.89
C GLU A 360 16.48 -9.43 -8.36
N SER A 361 15.96 -8.86 -7.27
CA SER A 361 14.62 -9.15 -6.74
C SER A 361 13.47 -8.64 -7.62
N ALA A 362 13.63 -7.50 -8.29
CA ALA A 362 12.61 -6.95 -9.18
C ALA A 362 12.53 -7.69 -10.54
N LEU A 363 13.64 -8.24 -11.04
CA LEU A 363 13.72 -8.89 -12.36
C LEU A 363 12.69 -10.03 -12.53
N PRO A 364 12.52 -10.97 -11.57
CA PRO A 364 11.47 -11.98 -11.62
C PRO A 364 10.07 -11.44 -11.78
N LEU A 365 9.78 -10.26 -11.22
CA LEU A 365 8.47 -9.62 -11.31
C LEU A 365 8.29 -8.85 -12.62
N LEU A 366 9.32 -8.10 -13.03
CA LEU A 366 9.33 -7.27 -14.25
C LEU A 366 9.23 -8.12 -15.52
N PHE A 367 9.90 -9.27 -15.55
CA PHE A 367 10.04 -10.13 -16.73
C PHE A 367 9.34 -11.48 -16.58
N ARG A 368 8.48 -11.65 -15.56
CA ARG A 368 7.69 -12.87 -15.35
C ARG A 368 6.87 -13.25 -16.58
N ARG A 369 6.30 -12.25 -17.23
CA ARG A 369 5.44 -12.37 -18.41
C ARG A 369 6.05 -11.58 -19.55
N VAL A 370 6.20 -12.20 -20.71
CA VAL A 370 6.69 -11.54 -21.92
C VAL A 370 5.70 -11.79 -23.05
N SER A 371 5.42 -10.75 -23.83
CA SER A 371 4.62 -10.87 -25.04
C SER A 371 5.48 -10.80 -26.30
N HIS A 372 5.06 -11.54 -27.31
CA HIS A 372 5.58 -11.47 -28.67
C HIS A 372 4.43 -11.24 -29.64
N ALA A 373 4.57 -10.19 -30.45
CA ALA A 373 3.60 -9.87 -31.49
C ALA A 373 3.98 -10.60 -32.79
N VAL A 374 3.00 -11.27 -33.40
CA VAL A 374 3.12 -11.86 -34.74
C VAL A 374 2.23 -11.03 -35.68
N HIS A 375 2.77 -10.55 -36.79
CA HIS A 375 2.06 -9.66 -37.72
C HIS A 375 1.65 -10.41 -38.99
N HIS A 376 0.48 -10.08 -39.53
CA HIS A 376 0.05 -10.61 -40.82
C HIS A 376 0.48 -9.74 -42.02
N HIS A 377 0.72 -8.44 -41.81
CA HIS A 377 1.09 -7.49 -42.86
C HIS A 377 2.10 -6.44 -42.40
N ASN A 378 2.75 -5.83 -43.39
CA ASN A 378 4.06 -5.19 -43.36
C ASN A 378 4.09 -3.75 -42.77
N ASP A 379 3.20 -3.41 -41.84
CA ASP A 379 3.11 -2.05 -41.29
C ASP A 379 3.73 -1.93 -39.88
N ASP A 380 4.68 -0.99 -39.82
CA ASP A 380 5.40 -0.37 -38.72
C ASP A 380 5.35 -0.98 -37.30
N CYS A 381 6.44 -1.69 -36.97
CA CYS A 381 7.31 -1.50 -35.80
C CYS A 381 6.73 -1.18 -34.40
N ALA A 382 5.53 -1.64 -34.05
CA ALA A 382 5.11 -1.77 -32.64
C ALA A 382 5.52 -3.13 -32.06
N GLY A 383 6.81 -3.45 -32.14
CA GLY A 383 7.34 -4.77 -31.78
C GLY A 383 7.11 -5.15 -30.31
N GLY A 384 6.59 -6.36 -30.07
CA GLY A 384 6.50 -6.95 -28.73
C GLY A 384 7.85 -6.95 -28.00
N ASN A 385 7.80 -6.96 -26.65
CA ASN A 385 8.99 -6.79 -25.81
C ASN A 385 10.06 -7.87 -26.03
N LEU A 386 9.67 -9.07 -26.52
CA LEU A 386 10.59 -10.18 -26.73
C LEU A 386 11.78 -9.84 -27.64
N ARG A 387 11.56 -9.13 -28.76
CA ARG A 387 12.64 -8.80 -29.72
C ARG A 387 13.80 -8.03 -29.07
N ARG A 388 13.48 -7.16 -28.12
CA ARG A 388 14.47 -6.39 -27.35
C ARG A 388 15.19 -7.24 -26.30
N LEU A 389 14.51 -8.26 -25.77
CA LEU A 389 15.02 -9.12 -24.72
C LEU A 389 15.94 -10.25 -25.22
N VAL A 390 15.91 -10.58 -26.51
CA VAL A 390 16.82 -11.60 -27.10
C VAL A 390 18.29 -11.27 -26.85
N ALA A 391 18.66 -9.98 -26.82
CA ALA A 391 20.02 -9.54 -26.52
C ALA A 391 20.39 -9.61 -25.01
N HIS A 392 19.43 -9.94 -24.14
CA HIS A 392 19.57 -9.91 -22.69
C HIS A 392 19.20 -11.25 -22.06
N ALA A 393 20.09 -12.25 -22.24
CA ALA A 393 19.92 -13.63 -21.78
C ALA A 393 19.42 -13.78 -20.34
N HIS A 394 20.00 -13.01 -19.42
CA HIS A 394 19.71 -13.01 -17.99
C HIS A 394 18.32 -12.45 -17.61
N LEU A 395 17.57 -11.88 -18.56
CA LEU A 395 16.18 -11.46 -18.35
C LEU A 395 15.21 -12.56 -18.77
N LEU A 396 15.55 -13.30 -19.82
CA LEU A 396 14.76 -14.41 -20.34
C LEU A 396 14.70 -15.59 -19.36
N THR A 397 15.71 -15.71 -18.51
CA THR A 397 15.78 -16.69 -17.41
C THR A 397 14.63 -16.57 -16.42
N SER A 398 14.03 -15.39 -16.27
CA SER A 398 12.94 -15.13 -15.31
C SER A 398 11.54 -15.35 -15.88
N VAL A 399 11.43 -15.64 -17.18
CA VAL A 399 10.14 -15.74 -17.89
C VAL A 399 9.42 -17.03 -17.50
N GLN A 400 8.19 -16.90 -17.01
CA GLN A 400 7.30 -18.02 -16.65
C GLN A 400 6.12 -18.17 -17.61
N THR A 401 5.68 -17.06 -18.20
CA THR A 401 4.57 -17.02 -19.15
C THR A 401 4.99 -16.28 -20.42
N LEU A 402 4.81 -16.94 -21.56
CA LEU A 402 4.97 -16.35 -22.89
C LEU A 402 3.59 -16.15 -23.51
N HIS A 403 3.26 -14.91 -23.88
CA HIS A 403 2.02 -14.59 -24.56
C HIS A 403 2.28 -14.25 -26.02
N ILE A 404 1.74 -15.05 -26.94
CA ILE A 404 1.78 -14.77 -28.37
C ILE A 404 0.51 -14.02 -28.73
N THR A 405 0.66 -12.79 -29.20
CA THR A 405 -0.45 -11.87 -29.49
C THR A 405 -0.42 -11.44 -30.95
N MET A 406 -1.58 -11.06 -31.49
CA MET A 406 -1.63 -10.18 -32.65
C MET A 406 -2.01 -8.76 -32.26
N PRO A 407 -1.29 -7.73 -32.77
CA PRO A 407 -1.72 -6.35 -32.62
C PRO A 407 -3.03 -6.12 -33.39
N PHE A 408 -3.98 -5.47 -32.74
CA PHE A 408 -5.32 -5.25 -33.27
C PHE A 408 -5.30 -4.14 -34.31
N GLU A 409 -5.31 -4.50 -35.59
CA GLU A 409 -5.95 -3.69 -36.63
C GLU A 409 -7.01 -4.56 -37.30
N ARG A 410 -8.24 -4.02 -37.40
CA ARG A 410 -9.29 -4.66 -38.19
C ARG A 410 -8.73 -4.95 -39.58
N PRO A 411 -8.94 -6.14 -40.16
CA PRO A 411 -8.95 -6.22 -41.59
C PRO A 411 -10.10 -5.34 -42.05
N SER A 412 -9.78 -4.18 -42.62
CA SER A 412 -10.60 -3.59 -43.67
C SER A 412 -10.99 -4.75 -44.59
N THR A 413 -12.29 -5.05 -44.64
CA THR A 413 -12.96 -5.93 -45.61
C THR A 413 -12.00 -6.70 -46.52
N VAL A 414 -11.87 -8.02 -46.28
CA VAL A 414 -11.22 -8.96 -47.20
C VAL A 414 -11.59 -8.56 -48.64
N PRO A 415 -10.66 -8.05 -49.46
CA PRO A 415 -10.93 -7.95 -50.88
C PRO A 415 -11.07 -9.38 -51.36
N GLN A 416 -12.22 -9.71 -51.95
CA GLN A 416 -12.39 -10.93 -52.71
C GLN A 416 -11.17 -11.08 -53.63
N ALA A 417 -10.33 -12.08 -53.36
CA ALA A 417 -9.15 -12.35 -54.15
C ALA A 417 -9.60 -12.78 -55.55
N HIS A 418 -9.60 -11.85 -56.49
CA HIS A 418 -9.55 -12.18 -57.90
C HIS A 418 -8.21 -12.85 -58.18
N ALA A 419 -8.33 -14.07 -58.70
CA ALA A 419 -7.35 -14.89 -59.39
C ALA A 419 -6.08 -14.14 -59.85
N HIS A 420 -4.97 -14.29 -59.12
CA HIS A 420 -3.61 -14.35 -59.67
C HIS A 420 -2.72 -15.17 -58.73
N ALA A 421 -2.86 -16.49 -58.82
CA ALA A 421 -1.84 -17.41 -58.36
C ALA A 421 -0.61 -17.31 -59.28
N HIS A 422 0.57 -17.65 -58.75
CA HIS A 422 1.88 -17.71 -59.44
C HIS A 422 2.78 -16.46 -59.36
N ALA A 423 3.08 -15.96 -58.14
CA ALA A 423 4.35 -15.25 -57.86
C ALA A 423 4.65 -15.01 -56.36
N VAL A 424 3.67 -15.10 -55.45
CA VAL A 424 3.80 -14.56 -54.07
C VAL A 424 4.45 -15.53 -53.05
N VAL A 425 4.61 -16.81 -53.40
CA VAL A 425 5.06 -17.87 -52.48
C VAL A 425 6.47 -17.67 -51.88
N PRO A 426 7.49 -17.12 -52.59
CA PRO A 426 8.84 -17.01 -52.01
C PRO A 426 9.01 -15.90 -50.97
N LEU A 427 8.17 -14.87 -50.98
CA LEU A 427 8.31 -13.71 -50.10
C LEU A 427 7.69 -13.94 -48.70
N VAL A 428 6.55 -14.63 -48.63
CA VAL A 428 5.84 -14.91 -47.37
C VAL A 428 6.65 -15.87 -46.48
N ALA A 429 7.25 -16.90 -47.07
CA ALA A 429 8.09 -17.85 -46.33
C ALA A 429 9.34 -17.21 -45.70
N ARG A 430 9.95 -16.22 -46.37
CA ARG A 430 11.10 -15.47 -45.83
C ARG A 430 10.72 -14.50 -44.71
N GLN A 431 9.49 -14.00 -44.72
CA GLN A 431 9.01 -13.00 -43.77
C GLN A 431 8.56 -13.65 -42.46
N ASP A 432 7.87 -14.80 -42.54
CA ASP A 432 7.49 -15.59 -41.35
C ASP A 432 8.70 -16.07 -40.53
N ASP A 433 9.78 -16.48 -41.20
CA ASP A 433 11.00 -16.92 -40.51
C ASP A 433 11.63 -15.76 -39.71
N LEU A 434 11.65 -14.54 -40.25
CA LEU A 434 12.16 -13.36 -39.56
C LEU A 434 11.34 -12.98 -38.31
N GLU A 435 10.03 -13.25 -38.31
CA GLU A 435 9.17 -12.95 -37.16
C GLU A 435 9.30 -13.95 -36.00
N LEU A 436 9.60 -15.21 -36.32
CA LEU A 436 9.78 -16.29 -35.35
C LEU A 436 11.24 -16.47 -34.92
N GLU A 437 12.21 -15.91 -35.64
CA GLU A 437 13.63 -15.90 -35.25
C GLU A 437 13.89 -15.42 -33.80
N PRO A 438 13.26 -14.33 -33.31
CA PRO A 438 13.37 -13.93 -31.91
C PRO A 438 12.92 -15.01 -30.92
N LEU A 439 11.83 -15.72 -31.23
CA LEU A 439 11.34 -16.84 -30.43
C LEU A 439 12.30 -18.02 -30.47
N ARG A 440 12.86 -18.33 -31.65
CA ARG A 440 13.82 -19.42 -31.83
C ARG A 440 15.07 -19.22 -30.96
N LYS A 441 15.54 -17.97 -30.87
CA LYS A 441 16.68 -17.61 -30.04
C LYS A 441 16.34 -17.56 -28.55
N ALA A 442 15.15 -17.07 -28.20
CA ALA A 442 14.79 -16.82 -26.81
C ALA A 442 14.30 -18.07 -26.05
N LEU A 443 13.54 -18.97 -26.70
CA LEU A 443 12.94 -20.15 -26.05
C LEU A 443 13.96 -21.03 -25.30
N PRO A 444 15.16 -21.35 -25.85
CA PRO A 444 16.18 -22.12 -25.13
C PRO A 444 16.67 -21.46 -23.83
N MET A 445 16.51 -20.13 -23.71
CA MET A 445 17.01 -19.32 -22.58
C MET A 445 15.97 -19.19 -21.46
N MET A 446 14.69 -19.50 -21.76
CA MET A 446 13.57 -19.42 -20.82
C MET A 446 13.43 -20.71 -19.99
N HIS A 447 14.38 -20.97 -19.11
CA HIS A 447 14.41 -22.20 -18.32
C HIS A 447 13.24 -22.34 -17.31
N LEU A 448 12.62 -21.22 -16.89
CA LEU A 448 11.45 -21.21 -16.00
C LEU A 448 10.10 -21.15 -16.73
N LEU A 449 10.07 -21.19 -18.07
CA LEU A 449 8.83 -21.12 -18.84
C LEU A 449 7.94 -22.32 -18.50
N ARG A 450 6.71 -22.04 -18.08
CA ARG A 450 5.70 -23.05 -17.72
C ARG A 450 4.42 -22.92 -18.52
N CYS A 451 4.08 -21.72 -18.97
CA CYS A 451 2.82 -21.43 -19.64
C CYS A 451 3.06 -20.68 -20.96
N VAL A 452 2.38 -21.11 -22.02
CA VAL A 452 2.38 -20.43 -23.33
C VAL A 452 0.94 -20.18 -23.75
N ARG A 453 0.62 -18.91 -23.99
CA ARG A 453 -0.72 -18.45 -24.38
C ARG A 453 -0.73 -17.99 -25.83
N PHE A 454 -1.79 -18.30 -26.55
CA PHE A 454 -1.95 -18.00 -27.96
C PHE A 454 -3.23 -17.20 -28.25
N GLU A 455 -3.05 -15.93 -28.63
CA GLU A 455 -4.02 -15.06 -29.28
C GLU A 455 -3.46 -14.70 -30.67
N CYS A 456 -3.43 -15.67 -31.59
CA CYS A 456 -2.74 -15.53 -32.86
C CYS A 456 -3.34 -16.39 -33.99
N PRO A 457 -2.86 -16.25 -35.24
CA PRO A 457 -3.25 -17.11 -36.34
C PRO A 457 -2.81 -18.55 -36.09
N ALA A 458 -3.58 -19.50 -36.64
CA ALA A 458 -3.34 -20.92 -36.48
C ALA A 458 -1.97 -21.40 -36.97
N ASP A 459 -1.43 -20.82 -38.04
CA ASP A 459 -0.11 -21.17 -38.57
C ASP A 459 1.03 -20.74 -37.64
N ALA A 460 0.93 -19.55 -37.05
CA ALA A 460 1.88 -19.06 -36.05
C ALA A 460 1.87 -19.96 -34.81
N ALA A 461 0.69 -20.28 -34.28
CA ALA A 461 0.54 -21.20 -33.15
C ALA A 461 1.16 -22.57 -33.46
N TYR A 462 0.83 -23.15 -34.62
CA TYR A 462 1.38 -24.44 -35.06
C TYR A 462 2.90 -24.46 -35.07
N ARG A 463 3.54 -23.45 -35.68
CA ARG A 463 5.00 -23.38 -35.79
C ARG A 463 5.67 -23.18 -34.43
N ILE A 464 5.12 -22.32 -33.58
CA ILE A 464 5.67 -22.06 -32.24
C ILE A 464 5.58 -23.31 -31.36
N LEU A 465 4.48 -24.07 -31.43
CA LEU A 465 4.35 -25.33 -30.71
C LEU A 465 5.42 -26.35 -31.12
N LEU A 466 5.80 -26.39 -32.41
CA LEU A 466 6.90 -27.22 -32.89
C LEU A 466 8.29 -26.77 -32.39
N MET A 467 8.42 -25.50 -32.00
CA MET A 467 9.67 -24.92 -31.48
C MET A 467 9.86 -25.13 -29.97
N LEU A 468 8.82 -25.56 -29.24
CA LEU A 468 8.91 -25.75 -27.80
C LEU A 468 9.88 -26.89 -27.45
N PRO A 469 10.77 -26.68 -26.46
CA PRO A 469 11.63 -27.72 -25.93
C PRO A 469 10.85 -28.97 -25.48
N ARG A 470 11.30 -30.16 -25.88
CA ARG A 470 10.63 -31.43 -25.54
C ARG A 470 11.05 -32.00 -24.17
N ASP A 471 11.96 -31.33 -23.47
CA ASP A 471 12.52 -31.74 -22.18
C ASP A 471 11.56 -31.49 -21.00
N ARG A 472 10.44 -30.79 -21.21
CA ARG A 472 9.49 -30.41 -20.17
C ARG A 472 8.05 -30.32 -20.67
N ALA A 473 7.12 -30.37 -19.71
CA ALA A 473 5.70 -30.17 -19.97
C ALA A 473 5.33 -28.69 -19.79
N TYR A 474 4.61 -28.12 -20.76
CA TYR A 474 4.05 -26.78 -20.66
C TYR A 474 2.53 -26.83 -20.46
N GLU A 475 1.99 -25.76 -19.89
CA GLU A 475 0.58 -25.41 -20.00
C GLU A 475 0.38 -24.60 -21.28
N ILE A 476 -0.35 -25.16 -22.23
CA ILE A 476 -0.65 -24.56 -23.53
C ILE A 476 -2.08 -24.04 -23.48
N ILE A 477 -2.24 -22.73 -23.64
CA ILE A 477 -3.54 -22.07 -23.58
C ILE A 477 -3.83 -21.43 -24.94
N LEU A 478 -4.87 -21.89 -25.60
CA LEU A 478 -5.34 -21.32 -26.86
C LEU A 478 -6.48 -20.36 -26.60
N ASP A 479 -6.17 -19.11 -26.27
CA ASP A 479 -7.18 -18.10 -25.92
C ASP A 479 -8.09 -17.78 -27.10
N ARG A 480 -7.48 -17.51 -28.27
CA ARG A 480 -8.19 -17.29 -29.54
C ARG A 480 -7.28 -17.63 -30.71
N ILE A 481 -7.71 -18.59 -31.53
CA ILE A 481 -7.00 -18.96 -32.75
C ILE A 481 -7.77 -18.48 -33.96
N CYS A 482 -7.13 -17.61 -34.74
CA CYS A 482 -7.71 -17.05 -35.96
C CYS A 482 -7.38 -17.92 -37.19
N PRO A 483 -8.24 -17.92 -38.22
CA PRO A 483 -7.93 -18.49 -39.52
C PRO A 483 -6.62 -17.92 -40.10
N SER A 484 -5.90 -18.73 -40.87
CA SER A 484 -4.71 -18.33 -41.63
C SER A 484 -4.77 -18.92 -43.04
N GLN A 485 -3.84 -18.55 -43.92
CA GLN A 485 -3.79 -19.09 -45.30
C GLN A 485 -3.59 -20.62 -45.32
N THR A 486 -2.81 -21.17 -44.39
CA THR A 486 -2.55 -22.62 -44.31
C THR A 486 -3.58 -23.36 -43.44
N TRP A 487 -4.26 -22.64 -42.56
CA TRP A 487 -5.30 -23.16 -41.68
C TRP A 487 -6.54 -22.24 -41.75
N PRO A 488 -7.29 -22.28 -42.87
CA PRO A 488 -8.50 -21.47 -43.03
C PRO A 488 -9.59 -21.86 -42.02
N ASP A 489 -9.53 -23.09 -41.51
CA ASP A 489 -10.31 -23.55 -40.37
C ASP A 489 -9.42 -23.80 -39.14
N PRO A 490 -9.47 -22.93 -38.11
CA PRO A 490 -8.74 -23.11 -36.85
C PRO A 490 -9.02 -24.43 -36.13
N ARG A 491 -10.19 -25.05 -36.35
CA ARG A 491 -10.57 -26.33 -35.74
C ARG A 491 -9.62 -27.45 -36.15
N LEU A 492 -9.09 -27.40 -37.37
CA LEU A 492 -8.11 -28.38 -37.86
C LEU A 492 -6.81 -28.34 -37.07
N LEU A 493 -6.38 -27.15 -36.60
CA LEU A 493 -5.19 -27.04 -35.76
C LEU A 493 -5.46 -27.71 -34.42
N VAL A 494 -6.59 -27.39 -33.79
CA VAL A 494 -7.00 -27.98 -32.52
C VAL A 494 -7.02 -29.51 -32.62
N ALA A 495 -7.56 -30.05 -33.70
CA ALA A 495 -7.58 -31.48 -33.99
C ALA A 495 -6.19 -32.14 -34.05
N LYS A 496 -5.13 -31.42 -34.43
CA LYS A 496 -3.76 -31.97 -34.47
C LYS A 496 -3.01 -31.86 -33.14
N LEU A 497 -3.47 -31.04 -32.20
CA LEU A 497 -2.78 -30.81 -30.92
C LEU A 497 -2.54 -32.07 -30.09
N PRO A 498 -3.45 -33.05 -30.00
CA PRO A 498 -3.19 -34.26 -29.22
C PRO A 498 -1.91 -34.97 -29.63
N VAL A 499 -1.66 -35.04 -30.93
CA VAL A 499 -0.47 -35.71 -31.44
C VAL A 499 0.77 -34.82 -31.23
N MET A 500 0.63 -33.51 -31.40
CA MET A 500 1.74 -32.56 -31.34
C MET A 500 2.23 -32.26 -29.92
N VAL A 501 1.32 -32.14 -28.97
CA VAL A 501 1.59 -31.66 -27.60
C VAL A 501 1.20 -32.73 -26.57
N SER A 502 1.55 -33.99 -26.85
CA SER A 502 1.18 -35.15 -26.03
C SER A 502 1.66 -35.10 -24.58
N CYS A 503 2.79 -34.42 -24.35
CA CYS A 503 3.37 -34.23 -23.02
C CYS A 503 2.96 -32.92 -22.32
N HIS A 504 2.04 -32.14 -22.89
CA HIS A 504 1.64 -30.83 -22.35
C HIS A 504 0.20 -30.83 -21.82
N LYS A 505 -0.08 -29.95 -20.85
CA LYS A 505 -1.44 -29.65 -20.38
C LYS A 505 -2.08 -28.69 -21.37
N LEU A 506 -3.22 -29.05 -21.94
CA LEU A 506 -3.88 -28.28 -22.99
C LEU A 506 -5.14 -27.60 -22.46
N SER A 507 -5.29 -26.32 -22.77
CA SER A 507 -6.50 -25.53 -22.51
C SER A 507 -6.95 -24.87 -23.80
N VAL A 508 -8.23 -24.99 -24.14
CA VAL A 508 -8.79 -24.57 -25.42
C VAL A 508 -9.87 -23.51 -25.16
N GLY A 509 -9.58 -22.27 -25.51
CA GLY A 509 -10.52 -21.14 -25.49
C GLY A 509 -11.50 -21.17 -26.67
N MET A 510 -12.07 -20.03 -27.05
CA MET A 510 -13.10 -19.99 -28.10
C MET A 510 -12.55 -20.45 -29.46
N VAL A 511 -12.91 -21.67 -29.86
CA VAL A 511 -12.59 -22.22 -31.19
C VAL A 511 -13.61 -21.69 -32.21
N GLY A 512 -13.44 -20.43 -32.61
CA GLY A 512 -14.06 -19.81 -33.78
C GLY A 512 -15.59 -19.62 -33.77
N ASP A 513 -16.02 -18.37 -33.88
CA ASP A 513 -17.38 -17.94 -34.27
C ASP A 513 -17.72 -18.25 -35.75
N CYS A 514 -16.96 -19.12 -36.42
CA CYS A 514 -17.19 -19.46 -37.82
C CYS A 514 -18.45 -20.33 -37.97
N ALA A 515 -19.43 -19.75 -38.67
CA ALA A 515 -20.74 -20.31 -38.94
C ALA A 515 -20.69 -21.63 -39.70
N THR A 516 -21.32 -22.65 -39.12
CA THR A 516 -22.32 -23.60 -39.66
C THR A 516 -22.19 -24.93 -38.91
N ALA A 517 -23.34 -25.47 -38.51
CA ALA A 517 -23.45 -26.69 -37.71
C ALA A 517 -23.08 -27.96 -38.51
N ASP A 518 -22.93 -27.84 -39.83
CA ASP A 518 -22.98 -28.99 -40.74
C ASP A 518 -21.63 -29.69 -40.97
N ASP A 519 -20.53 -29.22 -40.39
CA ASP A 519 -19.18 -29.80 -40.60
C ASP A 519 -18.47 -30.25 -39.30
N VAL A 520 -19.17 -30.25 -38.17
CA VAL A 520 -18.57 -30.62 -36.88
C VAL A 520 -18.65 -32.13 -36.67
N THR A 521 -17.60 -32.87 -37.04
CA THR A 521 -17.15 -34.12 -36.38
C THR A 521 -15.95 -34.75 -37.09
N THR A 522 -14.78 -34.08 -37.10
CA THR A 522 -13.53 -34.86 -37.26
C THR A 522 -13.19 -35.55 -35.94
N PRO A 523 -13.03 -36.89 -35.88
CA PRO A 523 -12.66 -37.62 -34.65
C PRO A 523 -11.41 -37.08 -33.94
N LEU A 524 -10.52 -36.42 -34.70
CA LEU A 524 -9.32 -35.78 -34.17
C LEU A 524 -9.61 -34.50 -33.36
N LEU A 525 -10.59 -33.70 -33.77
CA LEU A 525 -11.03 -32.52 -33.00
C LEU A 525 -11.63 -32.97 -31.67
N HIS A 526 -12.43 -34.03 -31.72
CA HIS A 526 -12.99 -34.67 -30.54
C HIS A 526 -11.88 -35.14 -29.59
N GLN A 527 -10.90 -35.90 -30.08
CA GLN A 527 -9.74 -36.34 -29.29
C GLN A 527 -8.96 -35.17 -28.65
N ALA A 528 -8.95 -34.00 -29.30
CA ALA A 528 -8.32 -32.80 -28.76
C ALA A 528 -9.07 -32.16 -27.61
N LEU A 529 -10.39 -32.10 -27.70
CA LEU A 529 -11.24 -31.61 -26.64
C LEU A 529 -11.21 -32.56 -25.43
N LEU A 530 -11.18 -33.88 -25.66
CA LEU A 530 -11.06 -34.89 -24.59
C LEU A 530 -9.80 -34.76 -23.73
N ARG A 531 -8.68 -34.41 -24.37
CA ARG A 531 -7.38 -34.24 -23.71
C ARG A 531 -7.18 -32.87 -23.08
N ALA A 532 -8.08 -31.92 -23.32
CA ALA A 532 -7.97 -30.60 -22.74
C ALA A 532 -8.39 -30.64 -21.27
N SER A 533 -7.63 -29.95 -20.42
CA SER A 533 -7.97 -29.75 -19.01
C SER A 533 -8.95 -28.60 -18.80
N ALA A 534 -9.05 -27.68 -19.76
CA ALA A 534 -9.97 -26.57 -19.74
C ALA A 534 -10.52 -26.31 -21.15
N VAL A 535 -11.83 -26.14 -21.31
CA VAL A 535 -12.46 -25.90 -22.63
C VAL A 535 -13.55 -24.85 -22.55
N HIS A 536 -13.62 -23.98 -23.56
CA HIS A 536 -14.74 -23.08 -23.83
C HIS A 536 -15.57 -23.61 -25.01
N LEU A 537 -16.80 -24.06 -24.76
CA LEU A 537 -17.70 -24.67 -25.75
C LEU A 537 -19.05 -23.95 -25.87
N PRO A 538 -19.69 -24.02 -27.04
CA PRO A 538 -21.13 -23.81 -27.17
C PRO A 538 -21.90 -24.85 -26.36
N ALA A 539 -22.95 -24.43 -25.65
CA ALA A 539 -23.80 -25.31 -24.84
C ALA A 539 -24.47 -26.39 -25.68
N GLU A 540 -24.81 -26.07 -26.93
CA GLU A 540 -25.48 -26.96 -27.88
C GLU A 540 -24.64 -28.20 -28.22
N TRP A 541 -23.31 -28.10 -28.12
CA TRP A 541 -22.39 -29.22 -28.38
C TRP A 541 -22.33 -30.23 -27.24
N VAL A 542 -22.65 -29.79 -26.02
CA VAL A 542 -22.58 -30.63 -24.81
C VAL A 542 -23.97 -31.12 -24.41
N LEU A 543 -25.00 -30.32 -24.66
CA LEU A 543 -26.37 -30.57 -24.22
C LEU A 543 -27.31 -31.10 -25.32
N GLY A 544 -26.88 -31.11 -26.58
CA GLY A 544 -27.67 -31.57 -27.72
C GLY A 544 -28.65 -30.50 -28.24
N ASP A 545 -28.88 -30.47 -29.56
CA ASP A 545 -29.78 -29.54 -30.21
C ASP A 545 -31.19 -30.14 -30.27
N GLY A 546 -32.11 -29.69 -29.42
CA GLY A 546 -33.49 -30.19 -29.40
C GLY A 546 -34.37 -29.66 -30.54
N ILE A 547 -33.78 -29.32 -31.70
CA ILE A 547 -34.46 -28.66 -32.81
C ILE A 547 -34.97 -29.65 -33.88
N ASP A 548 -34.44 -30.88 -34.00
CA ASP A 548 -34.89 -31.82 -35.04
C ASP A 548 -35.37 -33.18 -34.48
N ASN A 549 -36.70 -33.32 -34.39
CA ASN A 549 -37.39 -34.61 -34.21
C ASN A 549 -37.45 -35.43 -35.52
N THR A 550 -36.74 -35.04 -36.57
CA THR A 550 -36.77 -35.70 -37.88
C THR A 550 -35.38 -35.96 -38.44
N MET A 551 -34.49 -36.55 -37.64
CA MET A 551 -33.48 -37.51 -38.10
C MET A 551 -32.95 -38.22 -36.88
N HIS A 552 -32.71 -39.52 -36.99
CA HIS A 552 -31.91 -40.28 -36.03
C HIS A 552 -30.46 -39.74 -36.04
N SER A 553 -30.26 -38.55 -35.48
CA SER A 553 -28.96 -37.99 -35.17
C SER A 553 -28.55 -38.58 -33.83
N THR A 554 -27.84 -39.70 -33.89
CA THR A 554 -27.02 -40.17 -32.78
C THR A 554 -26.00 -39.08 -32.49
N SER A 555 -26.30 -38.15 -31.60
CA SER A 555 -25.29 -37.26 -31.03
C SER A 555 -24.21 -38.16 -30.43
N PRO A 556 -23.01 -38.23 -31.01
CA PRO A 556 -21.97 -39.07 -30.45
C PRO A 556 -21.60 -38.47 -29.11
N SER A 557 -21.58 -39.30 -28.07
CA SER A 557 -21.13 -38.94 -26.73
C SER A 557 -19.76 -38.28 -26.81
N MET A 558 -19.71 -36.95 -26.79
CA MET A 558 -18.48 -36.20 -27.10
C MET A 558 -17.36 -36.41 -26.08
N PHE A 559 -17.72 -36.93 -24.91
CA PHE A 559 -16.85 -37.10 -23.75
C PHE A 559 -17.14 -38.46 -23.10
N GLY A 560 -16.16 -39.01 -22.39
CA GLY A 560 -16.25 -40.25 -21.63
C GLY A 560 -15.82 -40.06 -20.18
N SER A 561 -16.04 -41.07 -19.34
CA SER A 561 -15.73 -41.01 -17.90
C SER A 561 -14.23 -40.89 -17.55
N ASP A 562 -13.33 -41.10 -18.51
CA ASP A 562 -11.87 -41.14 -18.32
C ASP A 562 -11.11 -39.87 -18.73
N ASP A 563 -11.80 -38.81 -19.14
CA ASP A 563 -11.18 -37.59 -19.65
C ASP A 563 -10.53 -36.71 -18.56
N SER A 564 -9.56 -35.88 -18.98
CA SER A 564 -8.75 -35.00 -18.13
C SER A 564 -9.36 -33.62 -17.87
N LEU A 565 -10.63 -33.42 -18.24
CA LEU A 565 -11.31 -32.13 -18.18
C LEU A 565 -11.61 -31.73 -16.73
N GLU A 566 -11.02 -30.62 -16.28
CA GLU A 566 -11.22 -30.06 -14.94
C GLU A 566 -11.97 -28.71 -14.99
N GLU A 567 -11.94 -28.00 -16.12
CA GLU A 567 -12.56 -26.67 -16.26
C GLU A 567 -13.40 -26.56 -17.53
N LEU A 568 -14.62 -26.01 -17.41
CA LEU A 568 -15.55 -25.87 -18.52
C LEU A 568 -16.19 -24.48 -18.53
N PHE A 569 -16.21 -23.84 -19.69
CA PHE A 569 -17.02 -22.66 -19.96
C PHE A 569 -18.06 -23.00 -21.04
N LEU A 570 -19.33 -22.79 -20.75
CA LEU A 570 -20.44 -22.99 -21.69
C LEU A 570 -21.10 -21.66 -22.03
N HIS A 571 -21.27 -21.35 -23.31
CA HIS A 571 -22.11 -20.23 -23.77
C HIS A 571 -23.16 -20.68 -24.77
N THR A 572 -24.22 -19.90 -24.93
CA THR A 572 -25.22 -20.13 -25.98
C THR A 572 -24.87 -19.33 -27.24
N ARG A 573 -24.90 -19.97 -28.42
CA ARG A 573 -24.60 -19.31 -29.71
C ARG A 573 -25.78 -18.52 -30.28
N ARG A 574 -27.01 -18.89 -29.91
CA ARG A 574 -28.25 -18.25 -30.38
C ARG A 574 -29.17 -18.01 -29.19
N CYS A 575 -29.77 -16.82 -29.10
CA CYS A 575 -30.90 -16.56 -28.23
C CYS A 575 -32.16 -17.08 -28.97
N PRO A 576 -32.67 -18.30 -28.67
CA PRO A 576 -33.81 -18.80 -29.40
C PRO A 576 -35.04 -18.05 -28.91
N ARG A 577 -35.79 -17.46 -29.84
CA ARG A 577 -37.09 -16.89 -29.52
C ARG A 577 -37.97 -17.98 -28.92
N TYR A 578 -38.29 -17.85 -27.63
CA TYR A 578 -39.49 -18.33 -26.95
C TYR A 578 -40.02 -19.72 -27.38
N ARG A 579 -39.21 -20.78 -27.27
CA ARG A 579 -39.76 -22.14 -27.05
C ARG A 579 -38.96 -22.86 -25.97
N PRO A 580 -39.64 -23.44 -24.95
CA PRO A 580 -38.98 -24.35 -24.02
C PRO A 580 -38.62 -25.61 -24.81
N ILE A 581 -37.34 -25.77 -25.11
CA ILE A 581 -36.81 -27.03 -25.62
C ILE A 581 -36.60 -27.92 -24.40
N GLU A 582 -37.31 -29.05 -24.32
CA GLU A 582 -37.00 -30.06 -23.32
C GLU A 582 -35.58 -30.56 -23.60
N LEU A 583 -34.69 -30.41 -22.62
CA LEU A 583 -33.35 -31.01 -22.65
C LEU A 583 -33.50 -32.53 -22.63
N HIS A 584 -33.58 -33.16 -23.81
CA HIS A 584 -33.45 -34.61 -23.99
C HIS A 584 -31.98 -35.03 -23.90
N VAL A 585 -31.31 -34.68 -22.82
CA VAL A 585 -29.96 -35.16 -22.55
C VAL A 585 -30.09 -36.59 -22.03
N THR A 586 -29.40 -37.56 -22.64
CA THR A 586 -28.97 -38.77 -21.93
C THR A 586 -27.65 -38.42 -21.22
N PRO A 587 -27.68 -38.17 -19.90
CA PRO A 587 -26.56 -37.54 -19.20
C PRO A 587 -25.35 -38.47 -18.95
N SER A 588 -25.26 -39.64 -19.56
CA SER A 588 -24.34 -40.72 -19.14
C SER A 588 -22.86 -40.51 -19.47
N ASP A 589 -22.49 -39.67 -20.44
CA ASP A 589 -21.14 -39.81 -21.02
C ASP A 589 -20.15 -38.67 -20.68
N PHE A 590 -20.62 -37.48 -20.30
CA PHE A 590 -19.72 -36.36 -19.98
C PHE A 590 -19.14 -36.44 -18.54
N PRO A 591 -17.85 -36.12 -18.29
CA PRO A 591 -17.16 -36.27 -17.01
C PRO A 591 -17.52 -35.18 -15.97
N TRP A 592 -18.81 -34.91 -15.76
CA TRP A 592 -19.32 -33.88 -14.84
C TRP A 592 -18.75 -33.98 -13.42
N GLN A 593 -18.49 -35.21 -12.95
CA GLN A 593 -17.98 -35.49 -11.62
C GLN A 593 -16.51 -35.07 -11.41
N ARG A 594 -15.74 -34.85 -12.48
CA ARG A 594 -14.32 -34.44 -12.41
C ARG A 594 -14.14 -32.93 -12.49
N LEU A 595 -15.16 -32.19 -12.92
CA LEU A 595 -15.10 -30.74 -13.05
C LEU A 595 -14.82 -30.07 -11.71
N ARG A 596 -13.77 -29.24 -11.67
CA ARG A 596 -13.39 -28.37 -10.57
C ARG A 596 -13.83 -26.94 -10.81
N ARG A 597 -13.89 -26.46 -12.06
CA ARG A 597 -14.37 -25.12 -12.40
C ARG A 597 -15.42 -25.15 -13.50
N LEU A 598 -16.49 -24.40 -13.33
CA LEU A 598 -17.59 -24.33 -14.30
C LEU A 598 -18.06 -22.90 -14.45
N SER A 599 -18.13 -22.42 -15.69
CA SER A 599 -18.72 -21.13 -16.03
C SER A 599 -19.84 -21.34 -17.04
N LEU A 600 -20.99 -20.73 -16.78
CA LEU A 600 -22.22 -20.95 -17.53
C LEU A 600 -22.78 -19.63 -18.03
N ASP A 601 -23.00 -19.49 -19.33
CA ASP A 601 -23.74 -18.40 -19.97
C ASP A 601 -24.88 -19.00 -20.82
N LEU A 602 -25.87 -19.54 -20.10
CA LEU A 602 -26.94 -20.36 -20.67
C LEU A 602 -28.29 -19.64 -20.81
N GLY A 603 -28.39 -18.41 -20.32
CA GLY A 603 -29.64 -17.66 -20.27
C GLY A 603 -30.81 -18.47 -19.70
N GLY A 604 -31.89 -18.62 -20.48
CA GLY A 604 -33.11 -19.30 -20.06
C GLY A 604 -32.99 -20.81 -19.80
N PHE A 605 -31.89 -21.45 -20.22
CA PHE A 605 -31.68 -22.91 -20.09
C PHE A 605 -31.02 -23.34 -18.77
N LEU A 606 -30.70 -22.38 -17.90
CA LEU A 606 -30.04 -22.64 -16.63
C LEU A 606 -30.88 -23.54 -15.68
N PRO A 607 -32.21 -23.35 -15.50
CA PRO A 607 -33.08 -24.20 -14.67
C PRO A 607 -32.98 -25.69 -15.00
N GLU A 608 -33.11 -26.01 -16.28
CA GLU A 608 -33.08 -27.35 -16.80
C GLU A 608 -31.68 -27.96 -16.68
N PHE A 609 -30.63 -27.19 -17.02
CA PHE A 609 -29.24 -27.62 -16.82
C PHE A 609 -29.01 -28.05 -15.37
N TRP A 610 -29.44 -27.23 -14.40
CA TRP A 610 -29.23 -27.54 -13.00
C TRP A 610 -30.02 -28.77 -12.53
N ARG A 611 -31.26 -28.92 -13.00
CA ARG A 611 -32.12 -30.07 -12.65
C ARG A 611 -31.47 -31.40 -13.03
N TYR A 612 -30.83 -31.47 -14.20
CA TYR A 612 -30.28 -32.72 -14.73
C TYR A 612 -28.80 -32.91 -14.42
N ILE A 613 -28.01 -31.84 -14.45
CA ILE A 613 -26.55 -31.89 -14.34
C ILE A 613 -26.05 -31.48 -12.95
N GLY A 614 -26.73 -30.55 -12.27
CA GLY A 614 -26.33 -30.02 -10.96
C GLY A 614 -25.95 -31.09 -9.92
N PRO A 615 -26.75 -32.17 -9.72
CA PRO A 615 -26.42 -33.25 -8.79
C PRO A 615 -25.12 -34.02 -9.10
N ARG A 616 -24.56 -33.89 -10.31
CA ARG A 616 -23.35 -34.60 -10.76
C ARG A 616 -22.06 -33.81 -10.55
N LEU A 617 -22.15 -32.53 -10.19
CA LEU A 617 -21.01 -31.61 -10.06
C LEU A 617 -20.33 -31.73 -8.67
N THR A 618 -20.08 -32.94 -8.20
CA THR A 618 -19.67 -33.21 -6.80
C THR A 618 -18.27 -32.70 -6.43
N MET A 619 -17.35 -32.56 -7.40
CA MET A 619 -15.98 -32.08 -7.20
C MET A 619 -15.81 -30.58 -7.50
N LEU A 620 -16.89 -29.86 -7.76
CA LEU A 620 -16.82 -28.47 -8.20
C LEU A 620 -16.30 -27.55 -7.08
N GLU A 621 -15.20 -26.85 -7.36
CA GLU A 621 -14.54 -25.88 -6.46
C GLU A 621 -14.89 -24.43 -6.83
N ALA A 622 -15.15 -24.14 -8.10
CA ALA A 622 -15.53 -22.80 -8.57
C ALA A 622 -16.71 -22.85 -9.55
N LEU A 623 -17.72 -22.01 -9.31
CA LEU A 623 -18.91 -21.89 -10.16
C LEU A 623 -19.13 -20.42 -10.53
N ARG A 624 -19.30 -20.15 -11.82
CA ARG A 624 -19.67 -18.84 -12.36
C ARG A 624 -20.92 -18.97 -13.23
N ILE A 625 -21.87 -18.06 -13.04
CA ILE A 625 -23.12 -18.04 -13.80
C ILE A 625 -23.30 -16.62 -14.39
N HIS A 626 -23.44 -16.55 -15.70
CA HIS A 626 -23.69 -15.40 -16.55
C HIS A 626 -25.08 -15.52 -17.21
N GLY A 627 -25.69 -14.38 -17.55
CA GLY A 627 -26.92 -14.34 -18.37
C GLY A 627 -28.25 -14.38 -17.59
N PRO A 628 -29.36 -13.91 -18.19
CA PRO A 628 -30.44 -13.27 -17.46
C PRO A 628 -31.31 -14.28 -16.71
N VAL A 629 -31.45 -14.09 -15.41
CA VAL A 629 -32.69 -14.51 -14.73
C VAL A 629 -33.79 -13.61 -15.29
N GLY A 630 -34.42 -14.04 -16.38
CA GLY A 630 -35.34 -13.26 -17.19
C GLY A 630 -36.47 -12.60 -16.39
N SER A 631 -37.08 -11.60 -17.01
CA SER A 631 -38.17 -10.73 -16.52
C SER A 631 -39.45 -11.42 -16.01
N SER A 632 -39.49 -12.75 -16.04
CA SER A 632 -40.63 -13.59 -15.63
C SER A 632 -40.40 -14.38 -14.33
N TYR A 633 -39.18 -14.40 -13.77
CA TYR A 633 -38.91 -15.13 -12.53
C TYR A 633 -38.67 -14.16 -11.37
N SER A 634 -39.77 -13.58 -10.90
CA SER A 634 -39.84 -12.91 -9.60
C SER A 634 -39.73 -13.96 -8.50
N LEU A 635 -38.52 -14.27 -8.06
CA LEU A 635 -38.31 -15.04 -6.84
C LEU A 635 -38.69 -14.16 -5.64
N ALA A 636 -39.95 -14.33 -5.22
CA ALA A 636 -40.49 -14.08 -3.89
C ALA A 636 -39.95 -12.87 -3.09
N HIS A 637 -40.58 -11.71 -3.28
CA HIS A 637 -40.97 -10.85 -2.17
C HIS A 637 -42.39 -10.35 -2.44
N GLY A 638 -43.30 -10.53 -1.47
CA GLY A 638 -44.76 -10.39 -1.62
C GLY A 638 -45.32 -8.99 -1.89
N ASP A 639 -44.52 -8.04 -2.41
CA ASP A 639 -44.98 -6.66 -2.65
C ASP A 639 -44.52 -6.03 -3.98
N ALA A 640 -44.11 -6.86 -4.95
CA ALA A 640 -43.73 -6.40 -6.29
C ALA A 640 -44.96 -6.06 -7.17
N ARG A 641 -45.83 -5.13 -6.73
CA ARG A 641 -47.00 -4.65 -7.49
C ARG A 641 -46.71 -3.48 -8.46
N HIS A 642 -45.47 -3.00 -8.56
CA HIS A 642 -45.17 -1.73 -9.27
C HIS A 642 -44.28 -1.80 -10.51
N TYR A 643 -43.82 -2.97 -10.95
CA TYR A 643 -42.95 -3.09 -12.15
C TYR A 643 -43.58 -3.83 -13.34
N THR A 644 -44.90 -3.97 -13.38
CA THR A 644 -45.62 -4.41 -14.58
C THR A 644 -46.08 -3.21 -15.40
N ARG A 645 -45.21 -2.69 -16.29
CA ARG A 645 -45.68 -1.86 -17.41
C ARG A 645 -44.91 -2.12 -18.70
N ARG A 646 -45.68 -2.66 -19.67
CA ARG A 646 -45.44 -2.77 -21.12
C ARG A 646 -44.51 -3.87 -21.62
N LEU A 647 -45.07 -5.07 -21.74
CA LEU A 647 -45.09 -5.74 -23.04
C LEU A 647 -46.55 -5.90 -23.43
N ALA A 648 -47.01 -5.05 -24.36
CA ALA A 648 -48.31 -5.19 -25.00
C ALA A 648 -48.18 -6.28 -26.05
N ASN A 649 -48.89 -7.40 -25.86
CA ASN A 649 -49.73 -8.08 -26.85
C ASN A 649 -49.97 -9.54 -26.43
N GLY A 650 -51.25 -9.90 -26.20
CA GLY A 650 -51.75 -11.26 -26.34
C GLY A 650 -51.80 -12.13 -25.07
N ASN A 651 -52.97 -12.14 -24.41
CA ASN A 651 -53.67 -13.28 -23.81
C ASN A 651 -52.86 -14.51 -23.34
N GLY A 652 -51.87 -14.34 -22.46
CA GLY A 652 -51.28 -15.43 -21.70
C GLY A 652 -51.53 -15.24 -20.21
N GLU A 653 -52.41 -16.05 -19.62
CA GLU A 653 -52.41 -16.24 -18.16
C GLU A 653 -51.02 -16.77 -17.76
N TYR A 654 -50.31 -16.00 -16.93
CA TYR A 654 -49.04 -16.46 -16.37
C TYR A 654 -49.34 -17.50 -15.28
N VAL A 655 -48.96 -18.74 -15.54
CA VAL A 655 -48.94 -19.81 -14.54
C VAL A 655 -47.98 -19.39 -13.42
N ASP A 656 -48.48 -19.39 -12.19
CA ASP A 656 -47.73 -19.14 -10.96
C ASP A 656 -46.67 -20.25 -10.78
N GLY A 657 -45.54 -20.08 -11.44
CA GLY A 657 -44.42 -21.02 -11.43
C GLY A 657 -43.71 -20.99 -10.09
N GLN A 658 -43.71 -22.13 -9.39
CA GLN A 658 -42.96 -22.38 -8.16
C GLN A 658 -41.53 -21.81 -8.22
N PRO A 659 -41.01 -21.23 -7.13
CA PRO A 659 -39.69 -20.61 -7.08
C PRO A 659 -38.59 -21.67 -7.13
N HIS A 660 -38.22 -22.12 -8.33
CA HIS A 660 -37.10 -23.05 -8.54
C HIS A 660 -35.75 -22.32 -8.42
N GLY A 661 -35.42 -21.85 -7.22
CA GLY A 661 -34.04 -21.47 -6.91
C GLY A 661 -33.14 -22.70 -7.01
N PHE A 662 -31.99 -22.56 -7.67
CA PHE A 662 -30.96 -23.59 -7.76
C PHE A 662 -30.47 -24.00 -6.37
N ASP A 663 -30.54 -25.29 -6.06
CA ASP A 663 -30.02 -25.83 -4.80
C ASP A 663 -28.56 -26.19 -4.97
N LEU A 664 -27.66 -25.40 -4.36
CA LEU A 664 -26.23 -25.63 -4.41
C LEU A 664 -25.74 -26.54 -3.26
N THR A 665 -26.62 -27.01 -2.36
CA THR A 665 -26.22 -27.76 -1.15
C THR A 665 -25.44 -29.04 -1.46
N ASN A 666 -25.59 -29.60 -2.68
CA ASN A 666 -24.84 -30.77 -3.16
C ASN A 666 -23.37 -30.46 -3.52
N LEU A 667 -22.99 -29.20 -3.70
CA LEU A 667 -21.63 -28.79 -4.11
C LEU A 667 -20.69 -28.60 -2.92
N GLN A 668 -20.47 -29.61 -2.06
CA GLN A 668 -19.75 -29.44 -0.79
C GLN A 668 -18.30 -28.92 -0.90
N ASN A 669 -17.67 -29.07 -2.06
CA ASN A 669 -16.31 -28.62 -2.34
C ASN A 669 -16.22 -27.17 -2.84
N LEU A 670 -17.34 -26.48 -3.04
CA LEU A 670 -17.37 -25.14 -3.63
C LEU A 670 -16.66 -24.12 -2.73
N ARG A 671 -15.61 -23.49 -3.27
CA ARG A 671 -14.81 -22.44 -2.65
C ARG A 671 -15.08 -21.07 -3.24
N GLU A 672 -15.45 -21.02 -4.53
CA GLU A 672 -15.74 -19.77 -5.24
C GLU A 672 -17.10 -19.84 -5.92
N LEU A 673 -17.94 -18.84 -5.66
CA LEU A 673 -19.24 -18.69 -6.32
C LEU A 673 -19.38 -17.27 -6.86
N GLU A 674 -19.65 -17.17 -8.15
CA GLU A 674 -20.01 -15.91 -8.81
C GLU A 674 -21.34 -16.06 -9.56
N ILE A 675 -22.28 -15.17 -9.27
CA ILE A 675 -23.56 -15.09 -9.96
C ILE A 675 -23.72 -13.66 -10.47
N ASN A 676 -23.74 -13.55 -11.81
CA ASN A 676 -24.00 -12.31 -12.52
C ASN A 676 -25.48 -12.22 -12.89
N GLY A 677 -26.27 -11.44 -12.13
CA GLY A 677 -27.72 -11.34 -12.30
C GLY A 677 -28.43 -10.63 -11.15
N ARG A 678 -29.77 -10.63 -11.11
CA ARG A 678 -30.54 -9.97 -10.02
C ARG A 678 -30.05 -10.48 -8.66
N ASN A 679 -29.68 -9.56 -7.77
CA ASN A 679 -29.12 -9.84 -6.45
C ASN A 679 -29.94 -10.87 -5.64
N PHE A 680 -31.26 -10.93 -5.80
CA PHE A 680 -32.19 -11.82 -5.06
C PHE A 680 -32.50 -13.17 -5.70
N SER A 681 -31.88 -13.51 -6.82
CA SER A 681 -32.24 -14.71 -7.61
C SER A 681 -31.95 -16.05 -6.90
N MET A 682 -31.29 -16.04 -5.75
CA MET A 682 -31.00 -17.27 -4.99
C MET A 682 -31.12 -16.99 -3.48
N PRO A 683 -32.02 -17.67 -2.75
CA PRO A 683 -32.07 -17.57 -1.29
C PRO A 683 -30.74 -18.00 -0.66
N MET A 684 -30.23 -17.24 0.32
CA MET A 684 -28.96 -17.58 0.99
C MET A 684 -28.99 -18.90 1.76
N SER A 685 -30.19 -19.40 2.07
CA SER A 685 -30.38 -20.74 2.63
C SER A 685 -29.93 -21.86 1.69
N LYS A 686 -29.84 -21.60 0.38
CA LYS A 686 -29.35 -22.52 -0.66
C LYS A 686 -27.88 -22.31 -1.02
N LEU A 687 -27.18 -21.40 -0.33
CA LEU A 687 -25.74 -21.21 -0.47
C LEU A 687 -24.97 -22.43 0.09
N VAL A 688 -23.84 -22.76 -0.52
CA VAL A 688 -22.97 -23.87 -0.11
C VAL A 688 -22.34 -23.62 1.27
N GLY A 689 -22.12 -24.71 2.01
CA GLY A 689 -21.62 -24.76 3.39
C GLY A 689 -20.17 -24.27 3.63
N LEU A 690 -19.57 -24.76 4.73
CA LEU A 690 -18.41 -24.18 5.43
C LEU A 690 -17.14 -23.90 4.60
N GLY A 691 -17.01 -24.48 3.40
CA GLY A 691 -15.82 -24.37 2.55
C GLY A 691 -15.74 -23.10 1.69
N LEU A 692 -16.84 -22.36 1.54
CA LEU A 692 -16.90 -21.20 0.63
C LEU A 692 -15.97 -20.06 1.10
N ARG A 693 -15.08 -19.60 0.22
CA ARG A 693 -14.07 -18.55 0.46
C ARG A 693 -14.37 -17.25 -0.28
N ARG A 694 -14.95 -17.33 -1.48
CA ARG A 694 -15.27 -16.18 -2.33
C ARG A 694 -16.72 -16.25 -2.80
N LEU A 695 -17.43 -15.14 -2.63
CA LEU A 695 -18.81 -14.97 -3.06
C LEU A 695 -18.98 -13.63 -3.76
N ARG A 696 -19.41 -13.65 -5.02
CA ARG A 696 -19.80 -12.46 -5.80
C ARG A 696 -21.24 -12.62 -6.26
N LEU A 697 -22.10 -11.72 -5.81
CA LEU A 697 -23.50 -11.63 -6.23
C LEU A 697 -23.75 -10.21 -6.71
N HIS A 698 -23.73 -10.04 -8.02
CA HIS A 698 -23.69 -8.72 -8.62
C HIS A 698 -24.36 -8.73 -9.99
N SER A 699 -25.22 -7.76 -10.30
CA SER A 699 -25.75 -7.60 -11.66
C SER A 699 -24.94 -6.62 -12.49
N GLU A 700 -24.36 -7.09 -13.59
CA GLU A 700 -23.72 -6.20 -14.58
C GLU A 700 -24.73 -5.40 -15.41
N ASN A 701 -26.01 -5.76 -15.37
CA ASN A 701 -27.09 -5.00 -15.98
C ASN A 701 -27.53 -3.83 -15.09
N VAL A 702 -27.35 -2.61 -15.62
CA VAL A 702 -27.67 -1.34 -14.95
C VAL A 702 -29.17 -1.19 -14.62
N GLN A 703 -30.05 -1.82 -15.40
CA GLN A 703 -31.50 -1.83 -15.16
C GLN A 703 -31.90 -2.57 -13.88
N LEU A 704 -30.97 -3.31 -13.28
CA LEU A 704 -31.18 -4.18 -12.13
C LEU A 704 -30.43 -3.69 -10.89
N TYR A 705 -29.99 -2.43 -10.88
CA TYR A 705 -29.38 -1.81 -9.70
C TYR A 705 -30.30 -1.91 -8.49
N ALA A 706 -29.69 -2.10 -7.32
CA ALA A 706 -30.36 -1.88 -6.06
C ALA A 706 -30.57 -0.36 -5.88
N PHE A 707 -31.76 0.15 -6.20
CA PHE A 707 -32.06 1.58 -6.00
C PHE A 707 -32.59 1.86 -4.61
N GLN A 708 -33.25 0.90 -3.97
CA GLN A 708 -33.76 1.04 -2.62
C GLN A 708 -33.28 -0.12 -1.75
N SER A 709 -33.46 0.02 -0.43
CA SER A 709 -33.17 -1.05 0.52
C SER A 709 -33.98 -2.33 0.25
N ARG A 710 -35.16 -2.23 -0.38
CA ARG A 710 -35.93 -3.38 -0.89
C ARG A 710 -35.32 -4.05 -2.13
N ASP A 711 -34.39 -3.38 -2.81
CA ASP A 711 -33.73 -3.84 -4.03
C ASP A 711 -32.30 -4.39 -3.75
N GLN A 712 -31.85 -4.40 -2.48
CA GLN A 712 -30.69 -5.16 -2.01
C GLN A 712 -31.11 -6.31 -1.08
N ARG A 713 -30.24 -7.31 -0.89
CA ARG A 713 -30.51 -8.42 0.04
C ARG A 713 -30.80 -7.93 1.45
N SER A 714 -31.76 -8.59 2.11
CA SER A 714 -32.12 -8.22 3.47
C SER A 714 -30.95 -8.51 4.45
N PRO A 715 -30.85 -7.77 5.57
CA PRO A 715 -29.87 -8.08 6.61
C PRO A 715 -29.94 -9.54 7.10
N GLY A 716 -31.15 -10.11 7.16
CA GLY A 716 -31.37 -11.50 7.56
C GLY A 716 -30.76 -12.51 6.58
N GLU A 717 -30.84 -12.25 5.26
CA GLU A 717 -30.18 -13.10 4.27
C GLU A 717 -28.65 -13.03 4.38
N ILE A 718 -28.09 -11.86 4.63
CA ILE A 718 -26.64 -11.69 4.83
C ILE A 718 -26.17 -12.42 6.09
N MET A 719 -26.95 -12.36 7.18
CA MET A 719 -26.67 -13.13 8.39
C MET A 719 -26.73 -14.64 8.14
N GLU A 720 -27.71 -15.12 7.37
CA GLU A 720 -27.80 -16.52 6.99
C GLU A 720 -26.60 -16.95 6.13
N ALA A 721 -26.16 -16.11 5.18
CA ALA A 721 -24.95 -16.34 4.39
C ALA A 721 -23.71 -16.45 5.29
N ALA A 722 -23.55 -15.56 6.26
CA ALA A 722 -22.44 -15.62 7.23
C ALA A 722 -22.47 -16.87 8.11
N ARG A 723 -23.66 -17.40 8.40
CA ARG A 723 -23.84 -18.66 9.14
C ARG A 723 -23.46 -19.88 8.29
N ARG A 724 -23.80 -19.87 6.99
CA ARG A 724 -23.52 -20.96 6.05
C ARG A 724 -22.05 -20.99 5.59
N ALA A 725 -21.46 -19.83 5.39
CA ALA A 725 -20.09 -19.63 4.95
C ALA A 725 -19.29 -18.77 5.97
N PRO A 726 -19.01 -19.29 7.19
CA PRO A 726 -18.30 -18.54 8.22
C PRO A 726 -16.84 -18.24 7.87
N ASP A 727 -16.30 -19.02 6.92
CA ASP A 727 -14.92 -18.98 6.48
C ASP A 727 -14.71 -18.10 5.23
N LEU A 728 -15.74 -17.35 4.81
CA LEU A 728 -15.70 -16.45 3.67
C LEU A 728 -14.66 -15.33 3.87
N GLU A 729 -13.81 -15.13 2.86
CA GLU A 729 -12.71 -14.16 2.88
C GLU A 729 -12.94 -13.02 1.88
N HIS A 730 -13.74 -13.26 0.84
CA HIS A 730 -14.02 -12.30 -0.23
C HIS A 730 -15.52 -12.23 -0.52
N LEU A 731 -16.09 -11.03 -0.42
CA LEU A 731 -17.52 -10.78 -0.65
C LEU A 731 -17.71 -9.61 -1.60
N GLU A 732 -18.52 -9.78 -2.64
CA GLU A 732 -18.95 -8.70 -3.54
C GLU A 732 -20.48 -8.71 -3.66
N LEU A 733 -21.13 -7.57 -3.41
CA LEU A 733 -22.60 -7.45 -3.34
C LEU A 733 -23.12 -6.14 -3.95
N ASP A 734 -24.28 -6.19 -4.60
CA ASP A 734 -25.08 -5.00 -4.87
C ASP A 734 -25.64 -4.42 -3.57
N ILE A 735 -25.61 -3.10 -3.45
CA ILE A 735 -26.15 -2.34 -2.32
C ILE A 735 -26.93 -1.13 -2.84
N GLY A 736 -27.91 -0.70 -2.07
CA GLY A 736 -28.69 0.51 -2.30
C GLY A 736 -27.88 1.80 -2.10
N TYR A 737 -28.60 2.91 -2.01
CA TYR A 737 -28.01 4.20 -1.69
C TYR A 737 -27.30 4.19 -0.33
N ILE A 738 -26.02 4.56 -0.33
CA ILE A 738 -25.14 4.58 0.85
C ILE A 738 -24.67 5.99 1.24
N ASP A 739 -25.35 7.01 0.74
CA ASP A 739 -25.09 8.41 1.08
C ASP A 739 -25.32 8.67 2.57
N ASN A 740 -24.47 9.52 3.17
CA ASN A 740 -24.57 10.01 4.56
C ASN A 740 -24.40 8.96 5.67
N LEU A 741 -23.98 7.73 5.35
CA LEU A 741 -23.65 6.72 6.35
C LEU A 741 -22.49 7.16 7.27
N TRP A 742 -22.71 7.08 8.58
CA TRP A 742 -21.77 7.47 9.64
C TRP A 742 -21.22 8.91 9.53
N HIS A 743 -22.00 9.83 8.95
CA HIS A 743 -21.65 11.24 8.94
C HIS A 743 -21.85 11.87 10.33
N PRO A 744 -20.93 12.70 10.85
CA PRO A 744 -21.01 13.25 12.22
C PRO A 744 -22.26 14.11 12.48
N THR A 745 -22.84 14.68 11.43
CA THR A 745 -24.03 15.52 11.50
C THR A 745 -25.31 14.79 11.09
N ALA A 746 -25.23 13.52 10.73
CA ALA A 746 -26.40 12.78 10.30
C ALA A 746 -27.18 12.27 11.51
N ILE A 747 -28.47 12.56 11.55
CA ILE A 747 -29.39 12.13 12.59
C ILE A 747 -29.92 10.73 12.23
N PRO A 748 -29.67 9.69 13.04
CA PRO A 748 -30.18 8.34 12.79
C PRO A 748 -31.70 8.33 12.62
N GLY A 749 -32.20 7.74 11.52
CA GLY A 749 -33.62 7.68 11.19
C GLY A 749 -34.18 8.92 10.48
N VAL A 750 -33.40 10.00 10.33
CA VAL A 750 -33.76 11.20 9.56
C VAL A 750 -32.86 11.34 8.33
N ASP A 751 -31.54 11.39 8.54
CA ASP A 751 -30.55 11.58 7.48
C ASP A 751 -29.94 10.26 7.01
N VAL A 752 -30.26 9.15 7.68
CA VAL A 752 -29.65 7.86 7.39
C VAL A 752 -30.65 6.72 7.41
N ASP A 753 -30.50 5.86 6.40
CA ASP A 753 -31.30 4.67 6.20
C ASP A 753 -30.91 3.56 7.19
N VAL A 754 -31.83 3.27 8.13
CA VAL A 754 -31.65 2.26 9.18
C VAL A 754 -31.46 0.86 8.59
N GLU A 755 -32.05 0.58 7.42
CA GLU A 755 -31.90 -0.71 6.75
C GLU A 755 -30.48 -0.87 6.19
N GLN A 756 -29.85 0.22 5.72
CA GLN A 756 -28.46 0.20 5.27
C GLN A 756 -27.48 -0.07 6.42
N TYR A 757 -27.70 0.55 7.58
CA TYR A 757 -26.92 0.21 8.78
C TYR A 757 -27.06 -1.25 9.18
N SER A 758 -28.29 -1.76 9.15
CA SER A 758 -28.58 -3.15 9.51
C SER A 758 -27.92 -4.11 8.52
N PHE A 759 -27.94 -3.79 7.23
CA PHE A 759 -27.27 -4.55 6.18
C PHE A 759 -25.75 -4.59 6.39
N LEU A 760 -25.14 -3.43 6.62
CA LEU A 760 -23.70 -3.33 6.84
C LEU A 760 -23.27 -3.97 8.16
N ASP A 761 -24.09 -3.90 9.22
CA ASP A 761 -23.86 -4.66 10.47
C ASP A 761 -23.93 -6.17 10.22
N ALA A 762 -24.87 -6.64 9.38
CA ALA A 762 -24.95 -8.05 9.01
C ALA A 762 -23.69 -8.54 8.28
N ILE A 763 -23.08 -7.72 7.42
CA ILE A 763 -21.77 -8.03 6.81
C ILE A 763 -20.69 -8.23 7.88
N THR A 764 -20.77 -7.54 9.02
CA THR A 764 -19.76 -7.71 10.08
C THR A 764 -19.76 -9.09 10.74
N ARG A 765 -20.72 -9.95 10.42
CA ARG A 765 -20.79 -11.34 10.88
C ARG A 765 -19.81 -12.26 10.17
N PHE A 766 -19.28 -11.88 9.00
CA PHE A 766 -18.22 -12.62 8.32
C PHE A 766 -16.86 -12.39 9.00
N ARG A 767 -16.51 -13.19 10.02
CA ARG A 767 -15.31 -12.97 10.85
C ARG A 767 -13.98 -13.14 10.12
N ARG A 768 -13.96 -13.85 8.99
CA ARG A 768 -12.76 -14.06 8.17
C ARG A 768 -12.68 -13.13 6.95
N LEU A 769 -13.64 -12.23 6.77
CA LEU A 769 -13.70 -11.33 5.63
C LEU A 769 -12.45 -10.45 5.56
N ARG A 770 -11.76 -10.52 4.41
CA ARG A 770 -10.56 -9.73 4.09
C ARG A 770 -10.85 -8.70 3.00
N PHE A 771 -11.72 -9.04 2.06
CA PHE A 771 -12.09 -8.21 0.94
C PHE A 771 -13.60 -8.03 0.85
N LEU A 772 -14.05 -6.78 0.78
CA LEU A 772 -15.45 -6.42 0.55
C LEU A 772 -15.54 -5.49 -0.66
N ARG A 773 -16.38 -5.82 -1.65
CA ARG A 773 -16.78 -4.91 -2.72
C ARG A 773 -18.28 -4.65 -2.68
N LEU A 774 -18.64 -3.38 -2.79
CA LEU A 774 -20.02 -2.91 -2.83
C LEU A 774 -20.29 -2.17 -4.14
N PHE A 775 -21.45 -2.45 -4.73
CA PHE A 775 -21.91 -1.81 -5.97
C PHE A 775 -23.15 -0.96 -5.71
N PRO A 776 -22.98 0.32 -5.29
CA PRO A 776 -24.10 1.24 -5.10
C PRO A 776 -24.58 1.87 -6.41
N PRO A 777 -25.80 2.43 -6.45
CA PRO A 777 -26.27 3.22 -7.58
C PRO A 777 -25.51 4.54 -7.74
N PHE A 778 -25.13 4.87 -8.98
CA PHE A 778 -24.46 6.13 -9.36
C PHE A 778 -25.45 7.16 -9.97
N VAL A 779 -26.72 7.11 -9.57
CA VAL A 779 -27.80 7.95 -10.10
C VAL A 779 -28.53 8.61 -8.95
N ALA A 780 -28.91 9.88 -9.06
CA ALA A 780 -29.58 10.60 -7.97
C ALA A 780 -30.90 9.94 -7.51
N ARG A 781 -31.21 10.02 -6.21
CA ARG A 781 -32.47 9.49 -5.63
C ARG A 781 -33.68 10.14 -6.32
N GLY A 782 -34.65 9.32 -6.72
CA GLY A 782 -35.93 9.78 -7.28
C GLY A 782 -35.97 9.98 -8.80
N GLU A 783 -34.87 9.75 -9.51
CA GLU A 783 -34.89 9.79 -10.98
C GLU A 783 -35.48 8.51 -11.59
N THR A 784 -36.23 8.65 -12.70
CA THR A 784 -36.77 7.52 -13.46
C THR A 784 -35.70 6.92 -14.36
N PHE A 785 -35.69 5.59 -14.47
CA PHE A 785 -34.65 4.83 -15.16
C PHE A 785 -34.73 5.00 -16.69
N ASP A 786 -34.21 6.11 -17.19
CA ASP A 786 -33.71 6.24 -18.56
C ASP A 786 -32.20 6.53 -18.44
N TYR A 787 -31.39 5.48 -18.61
CA TYR A 787 -29.93 5.54 -18.47
C TYR A 787 -29.27 6.59 -19.39
N ASN A 788 -29.94 7.00 -20.47
CA ASN A 788 -29.43 8.04 -21.34
C ASN A 788 -29.68 9.46 -20.82
N ARG A 789 -30.64 9.64 -19.91
CA ARG A 789 -31.08 10.93 -19.35
C ARG A 789 -30.82 11.09 -17.85
N ALA A 790 -30.51 10.02 -17.14
CA ALA A 790 -30.25 10.03 -15.71
C ALA A 790 -29.01 10.88 -15.35
N ARG A 791 -29.14 11.71 -14.32
CA ARG A 791 -28.05 12.47 -13.72
C ARG A 791 -27.21 11.56 -12.86
N LEU A 792 -25.97 11.36 -13.31
CA LEU A 792 -24.99 10.61 -12.55
C LEU A 792 -24.58 11.37 -11.29
N CYS A 793 -24.54 10.68 -10.16
CA CYS A 793 -24.02 11.20 -8.89
C CYS A 793 -22.95 10.28 -8.31
N VAL A 794 -22.12 10.85 -7.45
CA VAL A 794 -21.11 10.14 -6.70
C VAL A 794 -21.78 9.56 -5.44
N PRO A 795 -21.70 8.23 -5.19
CA PRO A 795 -22.46 7.59 -4.12
C PRO A 795 -21.93 7.91 -2.72
N VAL A 796 -20.63 8.20 -2.60
CA VAL A 796 -19.96 8.55 -1.33
C VAL A 796 -18.82 9.53 -1.57
N SER A 797 -18.50 10.34 -0.55
CA SER A 797 -17.25 11.09 -0.50
C SER A 797 -16.07 10.23 -0.04
N ASP A 798 -14.84 10.71 -0.25
CA ASP A 798 -13.61 10.07 0.23
C ASP A 798 -13.62 9.84 1.74
N ASP A 799 -14.06 10.86 2.51
CA ASP A 799 -14.23 10.78 3.96
C ASP A 799 -15.25 9.71 4.35
N GLN A 800 -16.36 9.60 3.62
CA GLN A 800 -17.39 8.59 3.88
C GLN A 800 -16.86 7.18 3.60
N ALA A 801 -16.10 6.97 2.51
CA ALA A 801 -15.47 5.69 2.21
C ALA A 801 -14.49 5.25 3.31
N ILE A 802 -13.66 6.18 3.81
CA ILE A 802 -12.76 5.91 4.95
C ILE A 802 -13.55 5.59 6.22
N ARG A 803 -14.57 6.38 6.56
CA ARG A 803 -15.39 6.15 7.77
C ARG A 803 -16.09 4.80 7.73
N LEU A 804 -16.67 4.43 6.58
CA LEU A 804 -17.27 3.12 6.36
C LEU A 804 -16.24 2.01 6.59
N PHE A 805 -15.06 2.10 5.99
CA PHE A 805 -13.99 1.12 6.17
C PHE A 805 -13.54 0.99 7.63
N GLU A 806 -13.29 2.12 8.31
CA GLU A 806 -12.87 2.12 9.71
C GLU A 806 -13.98 1.59 10.64
N HIS A 807 -15.25 1.86 10.33
CA HIS A 807 -16.37 1.33 11.10
C HIS A 807 -16.50 -0.19 10.95
N LEU A 808 -16.48 -0.68 9.71
CA LEU A 808 -16.51 -2.12 9.43
C LEU A 808 -15.28 -2.81 10.02
N GLY A 809 -14.10 -2.24 9.90
CA GLY A 809 -12.84 -2.78 10.42
C GLY A 809 -12.82 -2.97 11.94
N LYS A 810 -13.52 -2.12 12.71
CA LYS A 810 -13.66 -2.30 14.16
C LYS A 810 -14.39 -3.59 14.53
N LYS A 811 -15.37 -4.00 13.72
CA LYS A 811 -16.17 -5.22 13.93
C LYS A 811 -15.65 -6.42 13.13
N CYS A 812 -14.88 -6.16 12.07
CA CYS A 812 -14.21 -7.12 11.20
C CYS A 812 -12.70 -6.84 11.15
N PRO A 813 -11.91 -7.27 12.16
CA PRO A 813 -10.50 -6.90 12.27
C PRO A 813 -9.62 -7.48 11.15
N ARG A 814 -10.10 -8.48 10.42
CA ARG A 814 -9.42 -9.07 9.26
C ARG A 814 -9.69 -8.34 7.95
N LEU A 815 -10.60 -7.36 7.92
CA LEU A 815 -10.93 -6.61 6.71
C LEU A 815 -9.72 -5.77 6.29
N GLN A 816 -9.15 -6.13 5.15
CA GLN A 816 -7.98 -5.48 4.58
C GLN A 816 -8.35 -4.53 3.45
N THR A 817 -9.39 -4.82 2.68
CA THR A 817 -9.79 -4.03 1.51
C THR A 817 -11.30 -3.80 1.47
N LEU A 818 -11.71 -2.55 1.24
CA LEU A 818 -13.05 -2.16 0.84
C LEU A 818 -13.00 -1.51 -0.54
N SER A 819 -13.84 -1.98 -1.47
CA SER A 819 -14.02 -1.42 -2.81
C SER A 819 -15.45 -0.93 -2.97
N ILE A 820 -15.65 0.30 -3.44
CA ILE A 820 -16.96 0.87 -3.79
C ILE A 820 -16.88 1.29 -5.25
N ALA A 821 -17.69 0.71 -6.12
CA ALA A 821 -17.52 0.87 -7.57
C ALA A 821 -18.85 0.90 -8.32
N ALA A 822 -18.86 1.60 -9.46
CA ALA A 822 -19.95 1.49 -10.41
C ALA A 822 -19.84 0.16 -11.17
N VAL A 823 -20.99 -0.28 -11.68
CA VAL A 823 -21.08 -1.47 -12.51
C VAL A 823 -20.35 -1.25 -13.83
N PRO A 824 -19.50 -2.18 -14.29
CA PRO A 824 -18.71 -2.03 -15.52
C PRO A 824 -19.53 -1.66 -16.77
N TYR A 825 -20.79 -2.05 -16.90
CA TYR A 825 -21.58 -1.64 -18.07
C TYR A 825 -22.10 -0.19 -17.99
N ALA A 826 -22.24 0.35 -16.78
CA ALA A 826 -22.82 1.67 -16.46
C ALA A 826 -21.82 2.85 -16.47
N VAL A 827 -20.59 2.62 -16.93
CA VAL A 827 -19.47 3.52 -16.66
C VAL A 827 -19.36 4.58 -17.77
N ARG A 828 -19.58 5.85 -17.40
CA ARG A 828 -19.29 7.05 -18.22
C ARG A 828 -18.13 7.83 -17.60
N THR A 829 -17.65 8.89 -18.26
CA THR A 829 -16.54 9.76 -17.80
C THR A 829 -16.68 10.35 -16.39
N HIS A 830 -17.86 10.26 -15.78
CA HIS A 830 -18.21 10.79 -14.46
C HIS A 830 -18.25 9.73 -13.34
N THR A 831 -18.06 8.45 -13.65
CA THR A 831 -18.11 7.36 -12.67
C THR A 831 -16.74 7.07 -12.05
N MET A 832 -16.72 6.94 -10.73
CA MET A 832 -15.52 6.77 -9.89
C MET A 832 -15.55 5.43 -9.15
N SER A 833 -14.40 4.95 -8.70
CA SER A 833 -14.30 3.82 -7.76
C SER A 833 -13.41 4.21 -6.59
N TRP A 834 -13.77 3.79 -5.37
CA TRP A 834 -12.97 3.92 -4.16
C TRP A 834 -12.42 2.56 -3.77
N GLU A 835 -11.11 2.47 -3.57
CA GLU A 835 -10.46 1.29 -3.02
C GLU A 835 -9.70 1.71 -1.75
N VAL A 836 -10.17 1.26 -0.60
CA VAL A 836 -9.60 1.54 0.71
C VAL A 836 -8.85 0.30 1.20
N LYS A 837 -7.55 0.42 1.49
CA LYS A 837 -6.69 -0.68 1.93
C LYS A 837 -6.03 -0.39 3.27
N ARG A 838 -5.91 -1.41 4.13
CA ARG A 838 -5.16 -1.35 5.38
C ARG A 838 -3.68 -1.70 5.13
N HIS A 839 -2.77 -0.81 5.54
CA HIS A 839 -1.32 -0.99 5.49
C HIS A 839 -0.73 -0.70 6.88
N GLY A 840 -0.65 -1.72 7.74
CA GLY A 840 -0.24 -1.56 9.13
C GLY A 840 -1.16 -0.60 9.88
N VAL A 841 -0.59 0.49 10.42
CA VAL A 841 -1.35 1.56 11.10
C VAL A 841 -1.99 2.57 10.13
N HIS A 842 -1.63 2.52 8.84
CA HIS A 842 -2.15 3.42 7.82
C HIS A 842 -3.32 2.81 7.05
N THR A 843 -4.18 3.68 6.55
CA THR A 843 -5.25 3.35 5.60
C THR A 843 -5.01 4.13 4.31
N VAL A 844 -4.96 3.44 3.18
CA VAL A 844 -4.73 4.05 1.86
C VAL A 844 -6.04 4.04 1.09
N LEU A 845 -6.56 5.21 0.74
CA LEU A 845 -7.67 5.34 -0.20
C LEU A 845 -7.12 5.65 -1.59
N THR A 846 -7.56 4.88 -2.58
CA THR A 846 -7.31 5.15 -4.00
C THR A 846 -8.63 5.36 -4.72
N THR A 847 -8.82 6.54 -5.28
CA THR A 847 -9.94 6.86 -6.16
C THR A 847 -9.52 6.81 -7.63
N ARG A 848 -10.32 6.14 -8.46
CA ARG A 848 -10.07 5.97 -9.90
C ARG A 848 -11.27 6.42 -10.71
N HIS A 849 -11.00 6.87 -11.93
CA HIS A 849 -11.99 7.15 -12.96
C HIS A 849 -11.74 6.24 -14.16
N ARG A 850 -12.76 5.63 -14.76
CA ARG A 850 -12.55 4.74 -15.91
C ARG A 850 -12.02 5.44 -17.16
N ASP A 851 -12.56 6.62 -17.45
CA ASP A 851 -12.25 7.35 -18.69
C ASP A 851 -11.27 8.51 -18.46
N LYS A 852 -10.78 8.67 -17.23
CA LYS A 852 -9.71 9.61 -16.94
C LYS A 852 -8.47 8.81 -16.55
N ASN A 853 -7.37 9.06 -17.26
CA ASN A 853 -6.09 8.43 -16.96
C ASN A 853 -5.43 9.11 -15.75
N TYR A 854 -6.12 9.16 -14.61
CA TYR A 854 -5.52 9.54 -13.34
C TYR A 854 -6.16 8.77 -12.18
N GLN A 855 -5.38 8.64 -11.12
CA GLN A 855 -5.85 8.15 -9.83
C GLN A 855 -5.47 9.14 -8.73
N HIS A 856 -6.30 9.22 -7.72
CA HIS A 856 -6.06 10.06 -6.56
C HIS A 856 -5.85 9.14 -5.36
N ARG A 857 -4.64 9.17 -4.80
CA ARG A 857 -4.22 8.35 -3.67
C ARG A 857 -4.13 9.23 -2.43
N GLN A 858 -4.64 8.73 -1.33
CA GLN A 858 -4.66 9.42 -0.05
C GLN A 858 -4.22 8.46 1.06
N VAL A 859 -3.39 8.95 1.99
CA VAL A 859 -2.96 8.18 3.15
C VAL A 859 -3.62 8.75 4.39
N TRP A 860 -4.17 7.88 5.23
CA TRP A 860 -4.96 8.20 6.41
C TRP A 860 -4.45 7.44 7.63
N VAL A 861 -4.65 8.03 8.83
CA VAL A 861 -4.56 7.36 10.13
C VAL A 861 -5.90 7.54 10.83
N GLY A 862 -6.64 6.44 11.01
CA GLY A 862 -8.04 6.51 11.41
C GLY A 862 -8.83 7.38 10.42
N GLN A 863 -9.45 8.45 10.92
CA GLN A 863 -10.21 9.42 10.11
C GLN A 863 -9.41 10.69 9.77
N ARG A 864 -8.10 10.73 10.02
CA ARG A 864 -7.25 11.88 9.71
C ARG A 864 -6.43 11.63 8.45
N ARG A 865 -6.62 12.46 7.42
CA ARG A 865 -5.79 12.43 6.21
C ARG A 865 -4.39 12.99 6.49
N LEU A 866 -3.36 12.23 6.13
CA LEU A 866 -1.95 12.59 6.24
C LEU A 866 -1.40 13.16 4.93
N SER A 867 -1.72 12.54 3.80
CA SER A 867 -1.24 12.96 2.48
C SER A 867 -2.27 12.68 1.38
N SER A 868 -2.07 13.34 0.25
CA SER A 868 -2.94 13.27 -0.93
C SER A 868 -2.10 13.53 -2.17
N GLU A 869 -2.16 12.64 -3.16
CA GLU A 869 -1.38 12.66 -4.39
C GLU A 869 -2.26 12.29 -5.59
N ILE A 870 -2.14 13.03 -6.70
CA ILE A 870 -2.82 12.69 -7.95
C ILE A 870 -1.76 12.22 -8.95
N GLN A 871 -1.90 10.99 -9.42
CA GLN A 871 -1.02 10.40 -10.42
C GLN A 871 -1.76 10.30 -11.76
N ARG A 872 -1.15 10.80 -12.83
CA ARG A 872 -1.68 10.72 -14.20
C ARG A 872 -0.94 9.64 -15.00
N PHE A 873 -1.65 8.95 -15.87
CA PHE A 873 -1.12 7.86 -16.69
C PHE A 873 -1.15 8.20 -18.17
N THR A 874 -0.14 7.72 -18.88
CA THR A 874 -0.06 7.78 -20.35
C THR A 874 -0.86 6.66 -21.03
N LYS A 875 -1.07 5.54 -20.33
CA LYS A 875 -1.90 4.41 -20.77
C LYS A 875 -3.13 4.26 -19.87
N ARG A 876 -4.24 3.79 -20.45
CA ARG A 876 -5.48 3.52 -19.71
C ARG A 876 -5.22 2.40 -18.70
N THR A 877 -5.60 2.63 -17.44
CA THR A 877 -5.51 1.63 -16.38
C THR A 877 -6.84 0.89 -16.23
N PRO A 878 -6.83 -0.38 -15.79
CA PRO A 878 -8.06 -1.09 -15.44
C PRO A 878 -8.88 -0.28 -14.43
N TYR A 879 -10.19 -0.13 -14.66
CA TYR A 879 -11.08 0.64 -13.78
C TYR A 879 -11.23 -0.02 -12.41
N LEU A 880 -11.35 -1.35 -12.38
CA LEU A 880 -11.34 -2.17 -11.17
C LEU A 880 -10.14 -3.11 -11.23
N SER A 881 -9.57 -3.40 -10.06
CA SER A 881 -8.64 -4.52 -9.92
C SER A 881 -9.39 -5.80 -10.31
N GLU A 882 -8.83 -6.56 -11.25
CA GLU A 882 -9.35 -7.87 -11.64
C GLU A 882 -9.55 -8.68 -10.37
N SER A 883 -10.80 -9.01 -10.04
CA SER A 883 -11.08 -10.12 -9.13
C SER A 883 -10.46 -11.32 -9.82
N GLU A 884 -9.30 -11.81 -9.37
CA GLU A 884 -8.48 -12.83 -10.04
C GLU A 884 -9.36 -13.89 -10.70
N SER A 885 -9.64 -13.71 -12.00
CA SER A 885 -10.58 -14.54 -12.72
C SER A 885 -9.79 -15.68 -13.33
N TRP A 886 -10.31 -16.89 -13.14
CA TRP A 886 -9.71 -18.11 -13.63
C TRP A 886 -10.12 -18.41 -15.08
N THR A 887 -10.76 -17.46 -15.78
CA THR A 887 -11.25 -17.67 -17.14
C THR A 887 -10.10 -17.65 -18.15
N LEU A 888 -10.26 -18.46 -19.20
CA LEU A 888 -9.34 -18.51 -20.35
C LEU A 888 -9.29 -17.17 -21.12
N SER A 889 -10.19 -16.22 -20.85
CA SER A 889 -10.24 -14.94 -21.55
C SER A 889 -10.88 -13.85 -20.69
N ASP A 890 -10.10 -13.16 -19.86
CA ASP A 890 -10.51 -11.87 -19.26
C ASP A 890 -9.51 -10.72 -19.53
N LEU A 891 -8.56 -10.92 -20.46
CA LEU A 891 -7.92 -9.78 -21.11
C LEU A 891 -8.83 -9.28 -22.24
N GLU A 892 -9.57 -8.21 -21.94
CA GLU A 892 -10.16 -7.30 -22.93
C GLU A 892 -11.41 -7.75 -23.72
N TRP A 893 -12.26 -8.65 -23.21
CA TRP A 893 -13.47 -9.03 -23.97
C TRP A 893 -14.59 -7.96 -23.96
N GLU A 894 -14.85 -7.30 -22.82
CA GLU A 894 -16.00 -6.37 -22.74
C GLU A 894 -15.74 -4.97 -23.34
N ASP A 895 -14.49 -4.48 -23.34
CA ASP A 895 -14.16 -3.17 -23.92
C ASP A 895 -14.04 -3.23 -25.46
N ARG A 896 -13.86 -4.42 -26.05
CA ARG A 896 -13.69 -4.61 -27.52
C ARG A 896 -15.01 -4.80 -28.28
N MET A 897 -16.12 -5.14 -27.62
CA MET A 897 -17.44 -5.28 -28.27
C MET A 897 -18.20 -3.95 -28.48
N ARG A 898 -17.72 -2.82 -27.93
CA ARG A 898 -18.42 -1.52 -28.06
C ARG A 898 -18.06 -0.68 -29.29
N VAL A 899 -17.26 -1.21 -30.23
CA VAL A 899 -16.99 -0.55 -31.52
C VAL A 899 -17.70 -1.26 -32.69
N ALA A 900 -18.60 -2.21 -32.41
CA ALA A 900 -19.53 -2.76 -33.40
C ALA A 900 -20.83 -1.95 -33.41
#